data_AF-K2F451-F1
#
_entry.id   AF-K2F451-F1
#
_cell.length_a   1.000
_cell.length_b   1.000
_cell.length_c   1.000
_cell.angle_alpha   90.00
_cell.angle_beta   90.00
_cell.angle_gamma   90.00
#
_symmetry.space_group_name_H-M   'P 1'
#
loop_
_entity.id
_entity.type
_entity.pdbx_description
1 polymer ?
#
loop_
_entity_poly.entity_id
_entity_poly.type
_entity_poly.pdbx_seq_one_letter_code
_entity_poly.pdbx_strand_id
1 'polypeptide(L)'
;MRKIKKYKFFQRLSILILIAVFVLAPLRFDLATMGKAKADWTDWVDNGQEFIIEDTVWEKGEHFLDRSVVIENGATLTIKKGAKIIFQESVSGETPYLAVGDGKIIADGTSDEKIVFTSEEGSDLGFLIWFADYSLSDKVSFFRYVEINNGGKKYEEGGIFSNANSGIWNSALAWSDEGMPAIMYSSGKAHIENSTFIDNNFADIEADGYFNQENVNNFLEVVNSNFGNNENGIAVVSNIECDLDSCKDKIRLKNNWYGDENGPSGEISNSETQGASVSGELLMDGWRKNSLIADPVVIVPGITGSNQFLGEWKLDPITHTYDDLVDSLKTNGYIEGQNLFYFPYDWRKNNATTAHYLQSKIESVIVETKTSKVDVIAHSMGGLVARAYIEEIEGCDYENTIDQLITLGTPQKGSPEAYLKWEAGEGFFSMNENLAKHHFKQEAEEEGYDDLQKYIREKVVSVGELLPEYDYLFDISDDKIRNYPNNYPANDFLEELNRIGNVEKLEKINHINIIGKLENTSSTISKIRVVDSAVSGKWENGMPENFYDDSTSRGLEFGEGDETVPLESAKGIIADKNIELNSIHSELPTKAQCEIFRELTGKQECDYDEDIHFVNILLFNVFSPVDLQITAPDGKRIGKDFATGEILNEIENAYYTGYDTKNEFITIPNPTDGEYQIKTQGTENGNYRIEVAKIFEDENNSQQALESTAIINGVAEEGKTEEIQIEVSQDQVSQKKAITLESIVSEIDRYQKSGMIKKNEARNLQRTLKRIISLDNLSEEIENNKKIKEENKQKLQKLIAERRLKYLDALIKYIGNKPDKLISQQAKTLLIESLEYIKTRLLIN
;
A
#
# COMPACT_ATOMS: atom_id res chain seq x y z
N MET A 1 68.90 -16.56 -4.80
CA MET A 1 67.88 -16.00 -3.87
C MET A 1 66.54 -16.67 -4.22
N ARG A 2 66.19 -17.90 -3.82
CA ARG A 2 66.10 -18.56 -2.50
C ARG A 2 65.11 -17.91 -1.52
N LYS A 3 63.86 -17.76 -1.98
CA LYS A 3 62.57 -17.97 -1.26
C LYS A 3 61.50 -17.30 -2.12
N ILE A 4 60.87 -18.07 -3.03
CA ILE A 4 59.58 -17.88 -3.76
C ILE A 4 59.50 -18.99 -4.85
N LYS A 5 59.92 -20.21 -4.50
CA LYS A 5 59.83 -21.42 -5.37
C LYS A 5 59.46 -22.68 -4.58
N LYS A 6 58.85 -22.52 -3.39
CA LYS A 6 58.39 -23.64 -2.53
C LYS A 6 56.88 -23.67 -2.25
N TYR A 7 56.09 -22.75 -2.82
CA TYR A 7 54.64 -22.66 -2.55
C TYR A 7 53.72 -23.03 -3.74
N LYS A 8 54.28 -23.51 -4.87
CA LYS A 8 53.47 -24.00 -6.02
C LYS A 8 53.75 -25.47 -6.39
N PHE A 9 54.44 -26.22 -5.53
CA PHE A 9 54.73 -27.65 -5.73
C PHE A 9 53.94 -28.56 -4.78
N PHE A 10 53.31 -28.03 -3.72
CA PHE A 10 52.51 -28.81 -2.75
C PHE A 10 50.99 -28.71 -2.93
N GLN A 11 50.48 -27.90 -3.87
CA GLN A 11 49.04 -27.80 -4.17
C GLN A 11 48.61 -28.55 -5.45
N ARG A 12 49.55 -29.25 -6.12
CA ARG A 12 49.26 -30.09 -7.30
C ARG A 12 49.51 -31.59 -7.07
N LEU A 13 49.85 -31.99 -5.84
CA LEU A 13 50.00 -33.41 -5.46
C LEU A 13 48.79 -33.94 -4.67
N SER A 14 47.86 -33.08 -4.26
CA SER A 14 46.66 -33.46 -3.47
C SER A 14 45.39 -33.65 -4.30
N ILE A 15 45.42 -33.36 -5.61
CA ILE A 15 44.24 -33.42 -6.50
C ILE A 15 44.33 -34.59 -7.51
N LEU A 16 45.46 -35.30 -7.56
CA LEU A 16 45.68 -36.44 -8.47
C LEU A 16 45.70 -37.82 -7.78
N ILE A 17 45.44 -37.89 -6.47
CA ILE A 17 45.31 -39.16 -5.71
C ILE A 17 43.85 -39.46 -5.32
N LEU A 18 42.92 -38.51 -5.48
CA LEU A 18 41.51 -38.69 -5.13
C LEU A 18 40.61 -39.21 -6.27
N ILE A 19 41.16 -39.40 -7.48
CA ILE A 19 40.38 -39.84 -8.67
C ILE A 19 40.72 -41.28 -9.10
N ALA A 20 41.67 -41.97 -8.43
CA ALA A 20 42.16 -43.28 -8.88
C ALA A 20 41.82 -44.48 -7.97
N VAL A 21 40.84 -44.37 -7.05
CA VAL A 21 40.44 -45.50 -6.17
C VAL A 21 38.97 -45.90 -6.30
N PHE A 22 38.16 -45.18 -7.10
CA PHE A 22 36.75 -45.54 -7.32
C PHE A 22 36.48 -46.49 -8.50
N VAL A 23 37.50 -47.09 -9.10
CA VAL A 23 37.32 -48.04 -10.21
C VAL A 23 38.16 -49.29 -9.95
N LEU A 24 37.50 -50.35 -9.50
CA LEU A 24 37.85 -51.80 -9.45
C LEU A 24 37.57 -52.42 -8.07
N ALA A 25 36.53 -53.28 -8.05
CA ALA A 25 35.86 -53.97 -6.95
C ALA A 25 36.75 -54.93 -6.09
N PRO A 26 36.17 -55.75 -5.17
CA PRO A 26 35.55 -55.41 -3.89
C PRO A 26 36.20 -56.21 -2.74
N LEU A 27 36.60 -55.59 -1.62
CA LEU A 27 37.04 -56.33 -0.44
C LEU A 27 36.49 -55.70 0.84
N ARG A 28 35.54 -56.41 1.44
CA ARG A 28 35.07 -56.22 2.81
C ARG A 28 36.25 -56.37 3.77
N PHE A 29 36.49 -55.37 4.60
CA PHE A 29 37.19 -55.54 5.86
C PHE A 29 36.49 -54.65 6.90
N ASP A 30 35.94 -55.30 7.91
CA ASP A 30 35.29 -54.73 9.08
C ASP A 30 36.21 -53.74 9.79
N LEU A 31 35.82 -52.46 9.80
CA LEU A 31 36.29 -51.49 10.79
C LEU A 31 35.18 -51.35 11.82
N ALA A 32 35.48 -51.78 13.04
CA ALA A 32 34.57 -51.85 14.16
C ALA A 32 33.69 -50.60 14.29
N THR A 33 32.39 -50.82 14.20
CA THR A 33 31.37 -49.91 14.73
C THR A 33 31.65 -49.67 16.21
N MET A 34 32.15 -48.48 16.57
CA MET A 34 31.75 -47.89 17.85
C MET A 34 30.26 -47.60 17.70
N GLY A 35 29.45 -48.58 18.06
CA GLY A 35 28.01 -48.43 18.10
C GLY A 35 27.69 -47.25 19.01
N LYS A 36 26.99 -46.25 18.46
CA LYS A 36 26.01 -45.53 19.28
C LYS A 36 25.14 -46.63 19.87
N ALA A 37 25.18 -46.82 21.18
CA ALA A 37 24.23 -47.68 21.83
C ALA A 37 22.85 -47.15 21.44
N LYS A 38 22.09 -47.90 20.64
CA LYS A 38 20.65 -47.69 20.53
C LYS A 38 20.13 -47.93 21.94
N ALA A 39 19.76 -46.86 22.65
CA ALA A 39 19.04 -47.01 23.89
C ALA A 39 17.80 -47.88 23.58
N ASP A 40 17.59 -48.92 24.37
CA ASP A 40 16.47 -49.82 24.20
C ASP A 40 15.26 -49.15 24.86
N TRP A 41 14.53 -48.35 24.08
CA TRP A 41 13.42 -47.52 24.55
C TRP A 41 12.17 -48.34 24.95
N THR A 42 12.15 -49.65 24.68
CA THR A 42 11.02 -50.53 25.02
C THR A 42 10.87 -50.83 26.51
N ASP A 43 11.93 -50.67 27.32
CA ASP A 43 11.87 -50.84 28.78
C ASP A 43 11.22 -49.62 29.49
N TRP A 44 10.97 -48.51 28.78
CA TRP A 44 10.57 -47.21 29.36
C TRP A 44 9.08 -46.90 29.30
N VAL A 45 8.31 -47.68 28.52
CA VAL A 45 6.84 -47.67 28.51
C VAL A 45 6.28 -48.13 29.86
N ASP A 46 7.07 -48.85 30.67
CA ASP A 46 6.72 -49.31 32.02
C ASP A 46 6.82 -48.22 33.12
N ASN A 47 7.40 -47.03 32.83
CA ASN A 47 7.61 -45.94 33.81
C ASN A 47 6.60 -44.77 33.69
N GLY A 48 5.52 -44.90 32.91
CA GLY A 48 4.48 -43.86 32.82
C GLY A 48 4.83 -42.67 31.94
N GLN A 49 5.81 -42.82 31.04
CA GLN A 49 6.19 -41.81 30.03
C GLN A 49 6.13 -42.42 28.61
N GLU A 50 5.86 -41.59 27.61
CA GLU A 50 5.91 -41.91 26.19
C GLU A 50 7.01 -41.11 25.50
N PHE A 51 7.76 -41.75 24.61
CA PHE A 51 8.85 -41.11 23.87
C PHE A 51 8.54 -41.04 22.38
N ILE A 52 8.61 -39.83 21.83
CA ILE A 52 8.57 -39.58 20.38
C ILE A 52 10.02 -39.52 19.90
N ILE A 53 10.49 -40.62 19.29
CA ILE A 53 11.87 -40.79 18.80
C ILE A 53 12.00 -40.78 17.27
N GLU A 54 10.86 -40.69 16.58
CA GLU A 54 10.71 -40.56 15.13
C GLU A 54 9.66 -39.47 14.84
N ASP A 55 9.73 -38.84 13.66
CA ASP A 55 8.79 -37.78 13.27
C ASP A 55 7.34 -38.27 13.37
N THR A 56 6.53 -37.52 14.11
CA THR A 56 5.17 -37.89 14.49
C THR A 56 4.22 -36.74 14.17
N VAL A 57 3.01 -37.08 13.70
CA VAL A 57 1.97 -36.09 13.37
C VAL A 57 0.75 -36.35 14.25
N TRP A 58 0.28 -35.30 14.92
CA TRP A 58 -1.03 -35.25 15.56
C TRP A 58 -1.99 -34.51 14.65
N GLU A 59 -2.95 -35.25 14.11
CA GLU A 59 -3.95 -34.75 13.16
C GLU A 59 -5.00 -33.85 13.84
N LYS A 60 -5.82 -33.16 13.05
CA LYS A 60 -6.97 -32.40 13.58
C LYS A 60 -7.89 -33.30 14.43
N GLY A 61 -8.34 -32.79 15.57
CA GLY A 61 -9.20 -33.52 16.52
C GLY A 61 -8.65 -33.51 17.96
N GLU A 62 -9.31 -34.26 18.84
CA GLU A 62 -8.92 -34.38 20.25
C GLU A 62 -7.84 -35.46 20.45
N HIS A 63 -6.77 -35.10 21.17
CA HIS A 63 -5.69 -35.99 21.59
C HIS A 63 -5.61 -35.98 23.10
N PHE A 64 -5.80 -37.15 23.72
CA PHE A 64 -5.81 -37.28 25.18
C PHE A 64 -4.46 -37.79 25.67
N LEU A 65 -3.87 -37.08 26.62
CA LEU A 65 -2.58 -37.42 27.22
C LEU A 65 -2.79 -37.82 28.68
N ASP A 66 -2.72 -39.13 28.94
CA ASP A 66 -2.79 -39.75 30.27
C ASP A 66 -1.40 -40.05 30.87
N ARG A 67 -0.35 -39.59 30.20
CA ARG A 67 1.06 -39.82 30.53
C ARG A 67 1.90 -38.68 29.99
N SER A 68 3.10 -38.50 30.53
CA SER A 68 4.02 -37.49 30.00
C SER A 68 4.63 -37.94 28.68
N VAL A 69 4.74 -37.02 27.73
CA VAL A 69 5.29 -37.27 26.39
C VAL A 69 6.59 -36.49 26.23
N VAL A 70 7.66 -37.15 25.78
CA VAL A 70 8.99 -36.53 25.58
C VAL A 70 9.45 -36.72 24.15
N ILE A 71 9.78 -35.61 23.46
CA ILE A 71 10.35 -35.62 22.11
C ILE A 71 11.88 -35.69 22.21
N GLU A 72 12.46 -36.72 21.60
CA GLU A 72 13.88 -37.09 21.71
C GLU A 72 14.46 -37.54 20.36
N ASN A 73 15.79 -37.76 20.33
CA ASN A 73 16.52 -38.30 19.18
C ASN A 73 16.36 -37.48 17.88
N GLY A 74 16.18 -36.18 18.04
CA GLY A 74 15.94 -35.23 16.97
C GLY A 74 14.58 -35.36 16.29
N ALA A 75 13.59 -36.02 16.88
CA ALA A 75 12.27 -36.15 16.28
C ALA A 75 11.52 -34.80 16.20
N THR A 76 10.60 -34.69 15.23
CA THR A 76 9.65 -33.60 15.11
C THR A 76 8.24 -34.09 15.46
N LEU A 77 7.61 -33.47 16.47
CA LEU A 77 6.18 -33.58 16.67
C LEU A 77 5.48 -32.45 15.89
N THR A 78 4.71 -32.80 14.86
CA THR A 78 3.89 -31.84 14.10
C THR A 78 2.45 -31.93 14.57
N ILE A 79 1.90 -30.83 15.08
CA ILE A 79 0.51 -30.73 15.50
C ILE A 79 -0.24 -29.93 14.45
N LYS A 80 -1.24 -30.55 13.81
CA LYS A 80 -2.02 -29.91 12.75
C LYS A 80 -3.01 -28.90 13.34
N LYS A 81 -3.23 -27.80 12.60
CA LYS A 81 -4.27 -26.81 12.88
C LYS A 81 -5.62 -27.45 13.23
N GLY A 82 -6.33 -26.89 14.21
CA GLY A 82 -7.58 -27.42 14.75
C GLY A 82 -7.45 -28.64 15.68
N ALA A 83 -6.24 -29.06 16.06
CA ALA A 83 -6.04 -30.09 17.07
C ALA A 83 -6.26 -29.55 18.49
N LYS A 84 -6.78 -30.39 19.38
CA LYS A 84 -6.99 -30.11 20.80
C LYS A 84 -6.29 -31.16 21.64
N ILE A 85 -5.31 -30.75 22.44
CA ILE A 85 -4.45 -31.61 23.26
C ILE A 85 -4.95 -31.49 24.69
N ILE A 86 -5.48 -32.59 25.22
CA ILE A 86 -6.21 -32.66 26.49
C ILE A 86 -5.39 -33.49 27.47
N PHE A 87 -4.87 -32.85 28.51
CA PHE A 87 -4.11 -33.49 29.57
C PHE A 87 -5.04 -34.05 30.65
N GLN A 88 -4.88 -35.34 30.98
CA GLN A 88 -5.72 -36.07 31.94
C GLN A 88 -4.91 -36.55 33.14
N GLU A 89 -5.60 -37.05 34.18
CA GLU A 89 -4.96 -37.60 35.37
C GLU A 89 -4.04 -38.76 34.96
N SER A 90 -2.75 -38.64 35.28
CA SER A 90 -1.82 -39.70 34.93
C SER A 90 -2.06 -40.93 35.79
N VAL A 91 -1.70 -42.09 35.25
CA VAL A 91 -1.79 -43.36 35.98
C VAL A 91 -0.92 -43.36 37.26
N SER A 92 0.10 -42.50 37.34
CA SER A 92 0.97 -42.32 38.51
C SER A 92 0.46 -41.26 39.51
N GLY A 93 -0.57 -40.49 39.17
CA GLY A 93 -1.07 -39.35 39.96
C GLY A 93 -0.20 -38.10 39.86
N GLU A 94 0.82 -38.11 39.00
CA GLU A 94 1.65 -36.94 38.69
C GLU A 94 0.98 -36.08 37.61
N THR A 95 1.26 -34.77 37.64
CA THR A 95 0.78 -33.86 36.59
C THR A 95 1.49 -34.16 35.26
N PRO A 96 0.75 -34.45 34.17
CA PRO A 96 1.36 -34.81 32.90
C PRO A 96 2.05 -33.61 32.24
N TYR A 97 3.06 -33.89 31.44
CA TYR A 97 3.80 -32.87 30.69
C TYR A 97 4.16 -33.30 29.27
N LEU A 98 4.32 -32.32 28.39
CA LEU A 98 4.87 -32.48 27.04
C LEU A 98 6.25 -31.81 27.00
N ALA A 99 7.32 -32.58 26.83
CA ALA A 99 8.70 -32.07 26.91
C ALA A 99 9.49 -32.25 25.61
N VAL A 100 10.36 -31.28 25.31
CA VAL A 100 11.35 -31.35 24.23
C VAL A 100 12.73 -31.53 24.85
N GLY A 101 13.34 -32.71 24.70
CA GLY A 101 14.67 -33.03 25.24
C GLY A 101 15.81 -33.03 24.21
N ASP A 102 15.57 -33.59 23.02
CA ASP A 102 16.41 -33.49 21.81
C ASP A 102 15.47 -33.62 20.60
N GLY A 103 14.85 -32.52 20.17
CA GLY A 103 13.77 -32.58 19.19
C GLY A 103 13.12 -31.22 18.92
N LYS A 104 11.91 -31.21 18.36
CA LYS A 104 11.11 -29.99 18.26
C LYS A 104 9.61 -30.27 18.17
N ILE A 105 8.82 -29.26 18.53
CA ILE A 105 7.38 -29.21 18.28
C ILE A 105 7.11 -28.19 17.17
N ILE A 106 6.28 -28.53 16.20
CA ILE A 106 5.72 -27.62 15.20
C ILE A 106 4.21 -27.61 15.38
N ALA A 107 3.69 -26.59 16.04
CA ALA A 107 2.27 -26.33 16.25
C ALA A 107 1.87 -25.08 15.46
N ASP A 108 1.59 -25.27 14.18
CA ASP A 108 1.28 -24.19 13.22
C ASP A 108 -0.24 -24.15 12.96
N GLY A 109 -0.95 -23.37 13.78
CA GLY A 109 -2.38 -23.12 13.68
C GLY A 109 -2.71 -21.97 12.73
N THR A 110 -4.00 -21.64 12.65
CA THR A 110 -4.51 -20.43 11.95
C THR A 110 -5.51 -19.70 12.84
N SER A 111 -5.85 -18.46 12.50
CA SER A 111 -6.87 -17.69 13.22
C SER A 111 -8.21 -18.43 13.34
N ASP A 112 -8.62 -19.13 12.28
CA ASP A 112 -9.86 -19.93 12.21
C ASP A 112 -9.74 -21.34 12.81
N GLU A 113 -8.57 -21.99 12.67
CA GLU A 113 -8.30 -23.35 13.15
C GLU A 113 -7.16 -23.36 14.16
N LYS A 114 -7.37 -22.74 15.32
CA LYS A 114 -6.41 -22.71 16.41
C LYS A 114 -6.06 -24.11 16.92
N ILE A 115 -4.85 -24.27 17.43
CA ILE A 115 -4.44 -25.45 18.20
C ILE A 115 -4.67 -25.14 19.68
N VAL A 116 -5.26 -26.06 20.42
CA VAL A 116 -5.61 -25.84 21.83
C VAL A 116 -4.89 -26.83 22.72
N PHE A 117 -4.19 -26.35 23.76
CA PHE A 117 -3.66 -27.16 24.86
C PHE A 117 -4.48 -26.85 26.11
N THR A 118 -5.03 -27.89 26.73
CA THR A 118 -5.92 -27.74 27.89
C THR A 118 -5.86 -28.94 28.84
N SER A 119 -6.19 -28.74 30.11
CA SER A 119 -6.48 -29.86 31.02
C SER A 119 -7.91 -30.37 30.85
N GLU A 120 -8.17 -31.58 31.32
CA GLU A 120 -9.52 -32.13 31.37
C GLU A 120 -10.49 -31.21 32.15
N GLU A 121 -11.70 -31.03 31.62
CA GLU A 121 -12.69 -30.11 32.20
C GLU A 121 -13.06 -30.53 33.63
N GLY A 122 -13.00 -29.58 34.56
CA GLY A 122 -13.30 -29.81 35.98
C GLY A 122 -12.16 -30.48 36.77
N SER A 123 -10.96 -30.59 36.19
CA SER A 123 -9.77 -31.10 36.85
C SER A 123 -8.85 -30.01 37.38
N ASP A 124 -8.34 -30.19 38.60
CA ASP A 124 -7.31 -29.32 39.22
C ASP A 124 -5.87 -29.80 38.92
N LEU A 125 -5.70 -30.66 37.90
CA LEU A 125 -4.41 -31.28 37.59
C LEU A 125 -3.37 -30.30 37.03
N GLY A 126 -3.80 -29.42 36.14
CA GLY A 126 -2.92 -28.64 35.28
C GLY A 126 -2.15 -29.48 34.25
N PHE A 127 -1.26 -28.83 33.52
CA PHE A 127 -0.25 -29.48 32.67
C PHE A 127 0.96 -28.57 32.45
N LEU A 128 2.04 -29.14 31.93
CA LEU A 128 3.27 -28.43 31.59
C LEU A 128 3.70 -28.71 30.14
N ILE A 129 4.10 -27.68 29.42
CA ILE A 129 4.93 -27.80 28.22
C ILE A 129 6.36 -27.40 28.59
N TRP A 130 7.34 -28.28 28.38
CA TRP A 130 8.71 -28.07 28.85
C TRP A 130 9.73 -28.09 27.71
N PHE A 131 10.45 -26.99 27.52
CA PHE A 131 11.59 -26.93 26.61
C PHE A 131 12.89 -27.15 27.37
N ALA A 132 13.46 -28.35 27.21
CA ALA A 132 14.66 -28.82 27.88
C ALA A 132 15.67 -29.36 26.85
N ASP A 133 15.80 -28.69 25.69
CA ASP A 133 16.70 -29.13 24.64
C ASP A 133 18.13 -28.66 24.94
N TYR A 134 18.93 -29.56 25.51
CA TYR A 134 20.35 -29.33 25.79
C TYR A 134 21.26 -29.84 24.67
N SER A 135 20.68 -30.29 23.55
CA SER A 135 21.46 -30.61 22.36
C SER A 135 21.96 -29.34 21.67
N LEU A 136 23.01 -29.47 20.86
CA LEU A 136 23.51 -28.38 20.00
C LEU A 136 22.72 -28.31 18.67
N SER A 137 21.44 -28.65 18.71
CA SER A 137 20.56 -28.70 17.55
C SER A 137 20.22 -27.29 17.06
N ASP A 138 20.16 -27.12 15.74
CA ASP A 138 19.70 -25.87 15.13
C ASP A 138 18.17 -25.81 14.96
N LYS A 139 17.45 -26.82 15.43
CA LYS A 139 15.99 -26.90 15.35
C LYS A 139 15.32 -25.88 16.26
N VAL A 140 14.22 -25.32 15.76
CA VAL A 140 13.38 -24.37 16.50
C VAL A 140 12.01 -25.02 16.70
N SER A 141 11.54 -25.06 17.95
CA SER A 141 10.14 -25.35 18.23
C SER A 141 9.30 -24.12 17.92
N PHE A 142 8.21 -24.31 17.20
CA PHE A 142 7.42 -23.23 16.63
C PHE A 142 5.94 -23.38 16.99
N PHE A 143 5.36 -22.31 17.52
CA PHE A 143 3.96 -22.23 17.95
C PHE A 143 3.34 -20.99 17.32
N ARG A 144 2.27 -21.18 16.55
CA ARG A 144 1.51 -20.10 15.90
C ARG A 144 0.02 -20.36 16.06
N TYR A 145 -0.75 -19.34 16.44
CA TYR A 145 -2.20 -19.48 16.70
C TYR A 145 -2.53 -20.64 17.66
N VAL A 146 -1.75 -20.74 18.73
CA VAL A 146 -1.94 -21.72 19.80
C VAL A 146 -2.67 -21.06 20.97
N GLU A 147 -3.67 -21.74 21.50
CA GLU A 147 -4.33 -21.38 22.76
C GLU A 147 -3.87 -22.33 23.86
N ILE A 148 -3.34 -21.77 24.95
CA ILE A 148 -2.89 -22.50 26.13
C ILE A 148 -3.76 -22.03 27.29
N ASN A 149 -4.63 -22.92 27.76
CA ASN A 149 -5.58 -22.62 28.82
C ASN A 149 -5.63 -23.74 29.87
N ASN A 150 -5.99 -23.41 31.11
CA ASN A 150 -5.98 -24.34 32.26
C ASN A 150 -4.61 -25.07 32.45
N GLY A 151 -3.52 -24.45 31.98
CA GLY A 151 -2.16 -24.93 32.15
C GLY A 151 -1.55 -24.53 33.49
N GLY A 152 -0.44 -25.15 33.84
CA GLY A 152 0.23 -24.94 35.13
C GLY A 152 -0.56 -25.48 36.32
N LYS A 153 0.07 -25.45 37.50
CA LYS A 153 -0.53 -25.93 38.75
C LYS A 153 0.01 -25.16 39.95
N LYS A 154 -0.88 -24.73 40.85
CA LYS A 154 -0.51 -24.15 42.14
C LYS A 154 -0.32 -25.23 43.19
N TYR A 155 0.71 -25.12 44.03
CA TYR A 155 0.95 -26.07 45.12
C TYR A 155 0.48 -25.47 46.45
N GLU A 156 -0.26 -26.25 47.26
CA GLU A 156 -0.76 -25.78 48.57
C GLU A 156 0.32 -25.80 49.67
N GLU A 157 1.34 -26.65 49.56
CA GLU A 157 2.56 -26.68 50.39
C GLU A 157 3.73 -27.20 49.53
N GLY A 158 4.85 -26.47 49.47
CA GLY A 158 6.10 -26.76 48.75
C GLY A 158 6.17 -28.11 48.03
N GLY A 159 5.77 -28.11 46.75
CA GLY A 159 5.72 -29.31 45.92
C GLY A 159 7.13 -29.80 45.55
N ILE A 160 7.46 -31.04 45.92
CA ILE A 160 8.65 -31.72 45.42
C ILE A 160 8.22 -32.63 44.28
N PHE A 161 8.59 -32.28 43.05
CA PHE A 161 8.47 -33.20 41.92
C PHE A 161 9.70 -34.13 41.92
N SER A 162 9.52 -35.38 42.35
CA SER A 162 10.56 -36.39 42.24
C SER A 162 10.44 -37.09 40.89
N ASN A 163 11.38 -36.87 39.99
CA ASN A 163 11.48 -37.63 38.75
C ASN A 163 11.81 -39.09 39.10
N ALA A 164 10.79 -39.93 39.30
CA ALA A 164 10.97 -41.33 39.68
C ALA A 164 11.43 -42.12 38.45
N ASN A 165 12.74 -42.39 38.38
CA ASN A 165 13.40 -43.27 37.41
C ASN A 165 13.39 -42.82 35.93
N SER A 166 14.09 -41.72 35.62
CA SER A 166 14.67 -41.55 34.27
C SER A 166 16.20 -41.68 34.34
N GLY A 167 16.76 -42.65 33.61
CA GLY A 167 18.21 -42.93 33.61
C GLY A 167 19.07 -41.87 32.92
N ILE A 168 18.47 -40.77 32.48
CA ILE A 168 19.12 -39.66 31.75
C ILE A 168 19.01 -38.35 32.54
N TRP A 169 17.98 -38.16 33.39
CA TRP A 169 17.74 -36.94 34.17
C TRP A 169 17.61 -37.24 35.67
N ASN A 170 18.75 -37.40 36.35
CA ASN A 170 18.80 -37.46 37.81
C ASN A 170 18.94 -36.06 38.41
N SER A 171 17.93 -35.21 38.22
CA SER A 171 17.80 -33.91 38.88
C SER A 171 16.46 -33.85 39.59
N ALA A 172 16.48 -33.67 40.92
CA ALA A 172 15.32 -33.21 41.65
C ALA A 172 15.17 -31.72 41.32
N LEU A 173 14.16 -31.36 40.53
CA LEU A 173 13.84 -29.96 40.26
C LEU A 173 12.95 -29.47 41.40
N ALA A 174 13.48 -28.53 42.18
CA ALA A 174 12.70 -27.76 43.12
C ALA A 174 12.10 -26.60 42.33
N TRP A 175 10.78 -26.60 42.18
CA TRP A 175 10.05 -25.50 41.57
C TRP A 175 10.05 -24.32 42.53
N SER A 176 9.59 -23.14 42.10
CA SER A 176 9.21 -22.12 43.08
C SER A 176 8.31 -22.79 44.14
N ASP A 177 8.48 -22.45 45.42
CA ASP A 177 7.71 -23.05 46.52
C ASP A 177 6.18 -22.83 46.36
N GLU A 178 5.75 -22.09 45.33
CA GLU A 178 4.39 -21.59 45.08
C GLU A 178 3.65 -22.27 43.91
N GLY A 179 4.32 -22.86 42.91
CA GLY A 179 3.63 -23.47 41.76
C GLY A 179 4.48 -23.82 40.53
N MET A 180 3.80 -24.31 39.49
CA MET A 180 4.31 -24.75 38.19
C MET A 180 3.65 -23.96 37.04
N PRO A 181 4.42 -23.33 36.11
CA PRO A 181 3.87 -22.66 34.94
C PRO A 181 3.22 -23.59 33.90
N ALA A 182 2.47 -22.99 32.96
CA ALA A 182 1.98 -23.68 31.76
C ALA A 182 3.12 -24.02 30.78
N ILE A 183 4.09 -23.12 30.62
CA ILE A 183 5.34 -23.35 29.87
C ILE A 183 6.55 -23.19 30.80
N MET A 184 7.42 -24.20 30.84
CA MET A 184 8.77 -24.08 31.38
C MET A 184 9.77 -24.04 30.23
N TYR A 185 10.67 -23.07 30.23
CA TYR A 185 11.77 -22.98 29.27
C TYR A 185 13.11 -23.01 30.00
N SER A 186 13.89 -24.07 29.75
CA SER A 186 15.22 -24.26 30.35
C SER A 186 16.34 -24.18 29.33
N SER A 187 16.12 -24.67 28.10
CA SER A 187 17.12 -24.65 27.03
C SER A 187 16.45 -24.93 25.66
N GLY A 188 17.18 -24.67 24.57
CA GLY A 188 16.74 -24.88 23.19
C GLY A 188 16.32 -23.60 22.49
N LYS A 189 15.69 -23.74 21.33
CA LYS A 189 15.15 -22.62 20.55
C LYS A 189 13.64 -22.78 20.46
N ALA A 190 12.91 -21.80 20.97
CA ALA A 190 11.44 -21.77 20.95
C ALA A 190 10.96 -20.41 20.45
N HIS A 191 10.08 -20.43 19.46
CA HIS A 191 9.42 -19.25 18.92
C HIS A 191 7.91 -19.45 19.01
N ILE A 192 7.25 -18.54 19.72
CA ILE A 192 5.81 -18.53 19.96
C ILE A 192 5.27 -17.23 19.42
N GLU A 193 4.36 -17.30 18.45
CA GLU A 193 3.72 -16.13 17.87
C GLU A 193 2.20 -16.28 17.79
N ASN A 194 1.50 -15.15 17.70
CA ASN A 194 0.05 -15.08 17.52
C ASN A 194 -0.75 -16.01 18.45
N SER A 195 -0.26 -16.24 19.66
CA SER A 195 -0.80 -17.26 20.57
C SER A 195 -1.49 -16.60 21.77
N THR A 196 -2.35 -17.36 22.44
CA THR A 196 -3.10 -16.87 23.60
C THR A 196 -2.81 -17.75 24.80
N PHE A 197 -2.44 -17.12 25.90
CA PHE A 197 -2.35 -17.69 27.23
C PHE A 197 -3.50 -17.14 28.06
N ILE A 198 -4.40 -18.03 28.50
CA ILE A 198 -5.62 -17.61 29.18
C ILE A 198 -6.06 -18.59 30.26
N ASP A 199 -6.51 -18.08 31.39
CA ASP A 199 -7.06 -18.88 32.49
C ASP A 199 -6.11 -20.01 32.95
N ASN A 200 -4.79 -19.74 32.95
CA ASN A 200 -3.80 -20.67 33.49
C ASN A 200 -3.76 -20.59 35.03
N ASN A 201 -3.48 -21.73 35.66
CA ASN A 201 -3.59 -21.93 37.11
C ASN A 201 -2.40 -21.36 37.90
N PHE A 202 -1.37 -20.84 37.23
CA PHE A 202 -0.19 -20.23 37.86
C PHE A 202 0.40 -19.12 36.96
N ALA A 203 1.65 -19.25 36.52
CA ALA A 203 2.29 -18.40 35.53
C ALA A 203 2.12 -18.99 34.12
N ASP A 204 2.04 -18.14 33.10
CA ASP A 204 2.00 -18.65 31.72
C ASP A 204 3.34 -19.24 31.32
N ILE A 205 4.43 -18.51 31.59
CA ILE A 205 5.78 -18.90 31.19
C ILE A 205 6.75 -18.64 32.34
N GLU A 206 7.54 -19.66 32.67
CA GLU A 206 8.76 -19.50 33.46
C GLU A 206 9.97 -19.88 32.61
N ALA A 207 10.99 -19.01 32.62
CA ALA A 207 12.27 -19.28 31.98
C ALA A 207 13.35 -19.44 33.06
N ASP A 208 13.84 -20.66 33.21
CA ASP A 208 14.88 -21.04 34.20
C ASP A 208 15.96 -21.88 33.50
N GLY A 209 16.93 -21.17 32.92
CA GLY A 209 17.95 -21.75 32.06
C GLY A 209 19.33 -21.12 32.29
N TYR A 210 20.38 -21.89 32.00
CA TYR A 210 21.78 -21.43 32.11
C TYR A 210 22.39 -21.21 30.72
N PHE A 211 22.77 -19.97 30.41
CA PHE A 211 23.34 -19.58 29.12
C PHE A 211 24.85 -19.35 29.20
N ASN A 212 25.60 -19.94 28.28
CA ASN A 212 27.05 -19.83 28.16
C ASN A 212 27.47 -19.93 26.68
N GLN A 213 28.78 -19.97 26.42
CA GLN A 213 29.33 -20.01 25.05
C GLN A 213 28.91 -21.24 24.22
N GLU A 214 28.52 -22.35 24.85
CA GLU A 214 28.10 -23.58 24.17
C GLU A 214 26.66 -23.50 23.63
N ASN A 215 25.79 -22.72 24.28
CA ASN A 215 24.38 -22.59 23.94
C ASN A 215 23.96 -21.14 23.62
N VAL A 216 24.90 -20.35 23.11
CA VAL A 216 24.71 -18.93 22.76
C VAL A 216 23.55 -18.68 21.78
N ASN A 217 23.18 -19.68 20.99
CA ASN A 217 22.09 -19.59 20.00
C ASN A 217 20.72 -20.03 20.53
N ASN A 218 20.62 -20.43 21.81
CA ASN A 218 19.35 -20.78 22.43
C ASN A 218 18.56 -19.51 22.76
N PHE A 219 17.24 -19.57 22.57
CA PHE A 219 16.35 -18.46 22.85
C PHE A 219 14.91 -18.94 23.08
N LEU A 220 14.15 -18.10 23.77
CA LEU A 220 12.69 -18.08 23.79
C LEU A 220 12.22 -16.72 23.26
N GLU A 221 11.43 -16.75 22.19
CA GLU A 221 10.75 -15.58 21.63
C GLU A 221 9.25 -15.76 21.78
N VAL A 222 8.57 -14.76 22.36
CA VAL A 222 7.11 -14.66 22.38
C VAL A 222 6.69 -13.35 21.74
N VAL A 223 6.00 -13.44 20.61
CA VAL A 223 5.70 -12.31 19.73
C VAL A 223 4.20 -12.23 19.46
N ASN A 224 3.65 -11.01 19.39
CA ASN A 224 2.27 -10.77 18.93
C ASN A 224 1.18 -11.60 19.64
N SER A 225 1.42 -11.98 20.90
CA SER A 225 0.60 -12.93 21.68
C SER A 225 -0.17 -12.25 22.82
N ASN A 226 -1.24 -12.88 23.29
CA ASN A 226 -2.07 -12.40 24.38
C ASN A 226 -1.78 -13.15 25.69
N PHE A 227 -1.64 -12.41 26.79
CA PHE A 227 -1.63 -12.93 28.16
C PHE A 227 -2.84 -12.37 28.91
N GLY A 228 -3.69 -13.23 29.50
CA GLY A 228 -4.89 -12.76 30.19
C GLY A 228 -5.48 -13.71 31.24
N ASN A 229 -6.14 -13.15 32.26
CA ASN A 229 -6.99 -13.85 33.23
C ASN A 229 -6.37 -15.00 34.07
N ASN A 230 -5.05 -15.07 34.22
CA ASN A 230 -4.44 -16.11 35.07
C ASN A 230 -4.61 -15.83 36.55
N GLU A 231 -4.72 -16.89 37.37
CA GLU A 231 -5.07 -16.80 38.80
C GLU A 231 -4.11 -15.90 39.61
N ASN A 232 -2.81 -15.90 39.26
CA ASN A 232 -1.79 -15.07 39.92
C ASN A 232 -1.41 -13.80 39.14
N GLY A 233 -1.97 -13.60 37.94
CA GLY A 233 -1.64 -12.46 37.09
C GLY A 233 -0.16 -12.41 36.67
N ILE A 234 0.50 -13.56 36.53
CA ILE A 234 1.91 -13.67 36.10
C ILE A 234 1.94 -14.14 34.65
N ALA A 235 2.45 -13.29 33.75
CA ALA A 235 2.67 -13.66 32.36
C ALA A 235 4.02 -14.37 32.20
N VAL A 236 5.11 -13.69 32.57
CA VAL A 236 6.46 -14.23 32.35
C VAL A 236 7.36 -13.95 33.54
N VAL A 237 8.02 -14.99 34.06
CA VAL A 237 9.11 -14.86 35.02
C VAL A 237 10.38 -15.43 34.40
N SER A 238 11.46 -14.65 34.40
CA SER A 238 12.74 -15.09 33.86
C SER A 238 13.85 -15.10 34.91
N ASN A 239 14.18 -16.29 35.39
CA ASN A 239 15.24 -16.55 36.38
C ASN A 239 16.53 -17.03 35.70
N ILE A 240 16.77 -16.66 34.44
CA ILE A 240 17.91 -17.18 33.68
C ILE A 240 19.24 -16.78 34.31
N GLU A 241 20.17 -17.74 34.33
CA GLU A 241 21.56 -17.53 34.71
C GLU A 241 22.42 -17.45 33.45
N CYS A 242 23.48 -16.65 33.47
CA CYS A 242 24.23 -16.40 32.26
C CYS A 242 25.71 -16.04 32.44
N ASP A 243 26.55 -16.66 31.60
CA ASP A 243 27.99 -16.42 31.41
C ASP A 243 28.28 -16.01 29.94
N LEU A 244 27.54 -14.99 29.47
CA LEU A 244 27.71 -14.35 28.16
C LEU A 244 27.88 -12.84 28.33
N ASP A 245 28.41 -12.18 27.30
CA ASP A 245 28.53 -10.71 27.29
C ASP A 245 27.16 -10.01 27.39
N SER A 246 26.09 -10.65 26.89
CA SER A 246 24.71 -10.21 27.05
C SER A 246 23.74 -11.38 26.99
N CYS A 247 22.71 -11.31 27.83
CA CYS A 247 21.71 -12.37 28.01
C CYS A 247 20.29 -11.84 27.86
N LYS A 248 20.15 -10.52 27.72
CA LYS A 248 18.85 -9.83 27.63
C LYS A 248 18.02 -10.33 26.46
N ASP A 249 18.65 -10.72 25.36
CA ASP A 249 17.97 -11.15 24.15
C ASP A 249 17.64 -12.65 24.12
N LYS A 250 17.99 -13.42 25.17
CA LYS A 250 17.69 -14.85 25.25
C LYS A 250 16.21 -15.11 25.48
N ILE A 251 15.57 -14.27 26.28
CA ILE A 251 14.13 -14.24 26.45
C ILE A 251 13.64 -12.92 25.88
N ARG A 252 12.92 -12.98 24.76
CA ARG A 252 12.42 -11.79 24.06
C ARG A 252 10.90 -11.80 24.02
N LEU A 253 10.32 -10.69 24.44
CA LEU A 253 8.88 -10.43 24.38
C LEU A 253 8.67 -9.23 23.46
N LYS A 254 7.88 -9.38 22.40
CA LYS A 254 7.65 -8.31 21.41
C LYS A 254 6.19 -8.18 21.04
N ASN A 255 5.66 -6.95 21.09
CA ASN A 255 4.29 -6.64 20.66
C ASN A 255 3.22 -7.57 21.27
N ASN A 256 3.40 -8.00 22.51
CA ASN A 256 2.40 -8.81 23.21
C ASN A 256 1.34 -7.92 23.87
N TRP A 257 0.18 -8.49 24.18
CA TRP A 257 -0.88 -7.88 24.98
C TRP A 257 -0.91 -8.50 26.38
N TYR A 258 -1.01 -7.66 27.41
CA TYR A 258 -0.94 -8.09 28.81
C TYR A 258 -2.24 -7.83 29.59
N GLY A 259 -3.34 -7.58 28.89
CA GLY A 259 -4.63 -7.26 29.53
C GLY A 259 -4.85 -5.78 29.88
N ASP A 260 -3.86 -4.90 29.66
CA ASP A 260 -3.95 -3.46 29.92
C ASP A 260 -3.22 -2.65 28.83
N GLU A 261 -3.83 -1.55 28.37
CA GLU A 261 -3.30 -0.67 27.31
C GLU A 261 -1.96 -0.01 27.68
N ASN A 262 -1.71 0.10 28.99
CA ASN A 262 -0.48 0.63 29.56
C ASN A 262 0.62 -0.43 29.69
N GLY A 263 0.35 -1.69 29.30
CA GLY A 263 1.35 -2.74 29.17
C GLY A 263 1.40 -3.71 30.36
N PRO A 264 2.45 -4.54 30.48
CA PRO A 264 2.61 -5.49 31.59
C PRO A 264 2.86 -4.75 32.90
N SER A 265 2.61 -5.38 34.06
CA SER A 265 3.08 -4.89 35.37
C SER A 265 4.41 -5.58 35.78
N GLY A 266 4.89 -5.36 37.01
CA GLY A 266 6.07 -6.05 37.55
C GLY A 266 7.36 -5.23 37.52
N GLU A 267 8.51 -5.89 37.60
CA GLU A 267 9.83 -5.25 37.74
C GLU A 267 10.27 -4.49 36.48
N ILE A 268 9.70 -4.86 35.33
CA ILE A 268 10.10 -4.36 34.01
C ILE A 268 9.19 -3.21 33.55
N SER A 269 8.12 -2.90 34.30
CA SER A 269 7.14 -1.87 33.94
C SER A 269 6.84 -0.88 35.08
N ASN A 270 6.19 0.22 34.73
CA ASN A 270 5.83 1.28 35.69
C ASN A 270 4.69 0.82 36.62
N SER A 271 4.52 1.51 37.76
CA SER A 271 3.54 1.14 38.78
C SER A 271 2.08 1.50 38.44
N GLU A 272 1.79 1.97 37.22
CA GLU A 272 0.47 2.55 36.85
C GLU A 272 -0.41 1.61 36.02
N THR A 273 0.10 0.44 35.62
CA THR A 273 -0.63 -0.58 34.84
C THR A 273 -1.27 -1.67 35.71
N GLN A 274 -2.39 -2.23 35.27
CA GLN A 274 -3.04 -3.42 35.84
C GLN A 274 -2.78 -4.69 35.01
N GLY A 275 -1.92 -4.62 34.00
CA GLY A 275 -1.60 -5.75 33.14
C GLY A 275 -0.90 -6.90 33.87
N ALA A 276 -0.89 -8.08 33.24
CA ALA A 276 -0.18 -9.25 33.74
C ALA A 276 1.30 -8.93 33.96
N SER A 277 1.84 -9.47 35.05
CA SER A 277 3.19 -9.14 35.52
C SER A 277 4.27 -9.85 34.74
N VAL A 278 5.36 -9.12 34.50
CA VAL A 278 6.57 -9.61 33.85
C VAL A 278 7.79 -9.22 34.69
N SER A 279 8.66 -10.18 35.00
CA SER A 279 9.85 -9.98 35.85
C SER A 279 11.06 -10.79 35.38
N GLY A 280 12.24 -10.41 35.87
CA GLY A 280 13.49 -11.12 35.60
C GLY A 280 14.34 -10.59 34.43
N GLU A 281 15.33 -11.36 33.99
CA GLU A 281 16.29 -10.95 32.95
C GLU A 281 15.77 -11.29 31.54
N LEU A 282 15.19 -10.29 30.85
CA LEU A 282 14.64 -10.44 29.51
C LEU A 282 14.65 -9.12 28.70
N LEU A 283 14.37 -9.21 27.40
CA LEU A 283 14.19 -8.08 26.49
C LEU A 283 12.70 -7.87 26.20
N MET A 284 12.17 -6.75 26.69
CA MET A 284 10.85 -6.25 26.34
C MET A 284 10.97 -5.26 25.17
N ASP A 285 10.40 -5.61 24.02
CA ASP A 285 10.38 -4.81 22.79
C ASP A 285 8.93 -4.40 22.45
N GLY A 286 8.40 -3.46 23.23
CA GLY A 286 7.05 -2.92 23.07
C GLY A 286 5.91 -3.86 23.46
N TRP A 287 4.70 -3.32 23.47
CA TRP A 287 3.44 -4.03 23.74
C TRP A 287 2.30 -3.42 22.92
N ARG A 288 1.25 -4.20 22.67
CA ARG A 288 0.04 -3.74 22.00
C ARG A 288 -0.89 -3.03 22.99
N LYS A 289 -1.74 -2.14 22.48
CA LYS A 289 -2.77 -1.45 23.29
C LYS A 289 -4.12 -2.17 23.34
N ASN A 290 -4.27 -3.23 22.54
CA ASN A 290 -5.49 -4.01 22.45
C ASN A 290 -5.16 -5.50 22.28
N SER A 291 -6.18 -6.35 22.40
CA SER A 291 -6.06 -7.81 22.37
C SER A 291 -6.14 -8.42 20.96
N LEU A 292 -6.13 -7.62 19.89
CA LEU A 292 -6.19 -8.13 18.52
C LEU A 292 -4.94 -8.96 18.22
N ILE A 293 -5.11 -10.26 18.03
CA ILE A 293 -4.12 -11.14 17.42
C ILE A 293 -4.47 -11.27 15.93
N ALA A 294 -3.58 -10.75 15.09
CA ALA A 294 -3.63 -10.90 13.65
C ALA A 294 -2.20 -10.78 13.11
N ASP A 295 -1.94 -11.41 11.97
CA ASP A 295 -0.66 -11.23 11.27
C ASP A 295 -0.49 -9.77 10.83
N PRO A 296 0.75 -9.30 10.66
CA PRO A 296 1.01 -8.03 10.02
C PRO A 296 0.41 -8.01 8.62
N VAL A 297 -0.28 -6.93 8.26
CA VAL A 297 -0.90 -6.77 6.95
C VAL A 297 -0.14 -5.77 6.08
N VAL A 298 0.04 -6.10 4.80
CA VAL A 298 0.64 -5.23 3.78
C VAL A 298 -0.40 -4.85 2.74
N ILE A 299 -0.65 -3.55 2.56
CA ILE A 299 -1.53 -3.03 1.50
C ILE A 299 -0.72 -2.79 0.22
N VAL A 300 -1.14 -3.42 -0.88
CA VAL A 300 -0.55 -3.32 -2.22
C VAL A 300 -1.54 -2.62 -3.17
N PRO A 301 -1.27 -1.36 -3.55
CA PRO A 301 -2.18 -0.60 -4.40
C PRO A 301 -2.15 -1.05 -5.87
N GLY A 302 -3.15 -0.60 -6.62
CA GLY A 302 -3.28 -0.79 -8.06
C GLY A 302 -2.53 0.27 -8.87
N ILE A 303 -2.73 0.24 -10.19
CA ILE A 303 -2.21 1.28 -11.08
C ILE A 303 -2.72 2.65 -10.61
N THR A 304 -1.86 3.66 -10.64
CA THR A 304 -2.14 5.03 -10.13
C THR A 304 -2.34 5.16 -8.62
N GLY A 305 -2.40 4.07 -7.85
CA GLY A 305 -2.60 4.09 -6.39
C GLY A 305 -1.34 4.42 -5.57
N SER A 306 -0.32 5.05 -6.17
CA SER A 306 0.89 5.51 -5.49
C SER A 306 1.50 6.70 -6.20
N ASN A 307 2.03 7.64 -5.43
CA ASN A 307 2.77 8.79 -5.95
C ASN A 307 3.93 9.18 -5.04
N GLN A 308 4.95 9.84 -5.60
CA GLN A 308 6.10 10.30 -4.84
C GLN A 308 5.85 11.67 -4.23
N PHE A 309 5.96 11.77 -2.91
CA PHE A 309 5.97 13.03 -2.19
C PHE A 309 7.37 13.26 -1.60
N LEU A 310 8.06 14.32 -2.01
CA LEU A 310 9.42 14.64 -1.56
C LEU A 310 10.43 13.48 -1.72
N GLY A 311 10.31 12.75 -2.84
CA GLY A 311 11.18 11.61 -3.16
C GLY A 311 10.80 10.28 -2.50
N GLU A 312 9.78 10.26 -1.63
CA GLU A 312 9.25 9.04 -1.01
C GLU A 312 7.94 8.59 -1.64
N TRP A 313 7.80 7.31 -1.94
CA TRP A 313 6.53 6.75 -2.39
C TRP A 313 5.50 6.74 -1.26
N LYS A 314 4.30 7.26 -1.54
CA LYS A 314 3.14 7.28 -0.64
C LYS A 314 1.97 6.52 -1.26
N LEU A 315 1.17 5.90 -0.40
CA LEU A 315 -0.06 5.22 -0.78
C LEU A 315 -1.09 6.29 -1.17
N ASP A 316 -1.51 6.27 -2.43
CA ASP A 316 -2.50 7.16 -3.06
C ASP A 316 -2.76 8.54 -2.42
N PRO A 317 -1.77 9.46 -2.40
CA PRO A 317 -1.96 10.77 -1.80
C PRO A 317 -2.78 11.73 -2.68
N ILE A 318 -3.35 11.27 -3.80
CA ILE A 318 -4.04 12.12 -4.78
C ILE A 318 -5.54 11.83 -4.79
N THR A 319 -5.92 10.55 -4.92
CA THR A 319 -7.32 10.14 -5.00
C THR A 319 -7.85 9.55 -3.70
N HIS A 320 -6.98 9.29 -2.71
CA HIS A 320 -7.35 8.80 -1.37
C HIS A 320 -8.20 7.52 -1.38
N THR A 321 -8.04 6.69 -2.42
CA THR A 321 -8.78 5.44 -2.66
C THR A 321 -8.67 4.44 -1.51
N TYR A 322 -7.62 4.52 -0.70
CA TYR A 322 -7.31 3.55 0.35
C TYR A 322 -7.51 4.08 1.76
N ASP A 323 -7.86 5.35 1.92
CA ASP A 323 -7.86 6.01 3.24
C ASP A 323 -8.93 5.40 4.15
N ASP A 324 -10.17 5.24 3.68
CA ASP A 324 -11.24 4.61 4.47
C ASP A 324 -10.87 3.18 4.89
N LEU A 325 -10.19 2.43 4.02
CA LEU A 325 -9.68 1.08 4.36
C LEU A 325 -8.64 1.14 5.49
N VAL A 326 -7.69 2.06 5.36
CA VAL A 326 -6.63 2.25 6.37
C VAL A 326 -7.23 2.70 7.71
N ASP A 327 -8.18 3.63 7.70
CA ASP A 327 -8.79 4.19 8.90
C ASP A 327 -9.73 3.19 9.58
N SER A 328 -10.46 2.37 8.81
CA SER A 328 -11.20 1.24 9.38
C SER A 328 -10.27 0.20 10.02
N LEU A 329 -9.18 -0.20 9.35
CA LEU A 329 -8.21 -1.12 9.97
C LEU A 329 -7.64 -0.54 11.28
N LYS A 330 -7.29 0.75 11.30
CA LYS A 330 -6.80 1.46 12.49
C LYS A 330 -7.83 1.47 13.61
N THR A 331 -9.07 1.82 13.30
CA THR A 331 -10.20 1.83 14.26
C THR A 331 -10.44 0.44 14.83
N ASN A 332 -10.29 -0.61 14.02
CA ASN A 332 -10.43 -2.00 14.45
C ASN A 332 -9.19 -2.60 15.13
N GLY A 333 -8.16 -1.78 15.41
CA GLY A 333 -7.05 -2.15 16.29
C GLY A 333 -5.72 -2.44 15.60
N TYR A 334 -5.62 -2.28 14.29
CA TYR A 334 -4.33 -2.24 13.60
C TYR A 334 -3.59 -0.93 13.91
N ILE A 335 -2.26 -0.98 13.88
CA ILE A 335 -1.37 0.14 14.19
C ILE A 335 -0.30 0.21 13.09
N GLU A 336 -0.26 1.36 12.42
CA GLU A 336 0.71 1.65 11.36
C GLU A 336 2.15 1.51 11.90
N GLY A 337 2.98 0.77 11.15
CA GLY A 337 4.37 0.48 11.54
C GLY A 337 4.53 -0.60 12.61
N GLN A 338 3.45 -1.21 13.11
CA GLN A 338 3.54 -2.37 14.01
C GLN A 338 2.95 -3.63 13.37
N ASN A 339 1.71 -3.55 12.89
CA ASN A 339 1.03 -4.65 12.19
C ASN A 339 0.24 -4.17 10.96
N LEU A 340 0.34 -2.89 10.58
CA LEU A 340 -0.18 -2.34 9.35
C LEU A 340 0.93 -1.65 8.57
N PHE A 341 1.15 -2.13 7.35
CA PHE A 341 2.22 -1.67 6.47
C PHE A 341 1.69 -1.40 5.06
N TYR A 342 2.38 -0.51 4.36
CA TYR A 342 2.04 -0.13 2.99
C TYR A 342 3.19 -0.50 2.06
N PHE A 343 2.84 -0.84 0.83
CA PHE A 343 3.80 -1.04 -0.25
C PHE A 343 3.43 -0.12 -1.43
N PRO A 344 3.62 1.21 -1.32
CA PRO A 344 3.51 2.08 -2.48
C PRO A 344 4.73 1.87 -3.40
N TYR A 345 4.49 1.84 -4.71
CA TYR A 345 5.52 1.50 -5.70
C TYR A 345 5.35 2.28 -7.00
N ASP A 346 6.37 2.21 -7.85
CA ASP A 346 6.29 2.74 -9.21
C ASP A 346 5.46 1.82 -10.11
N TRP A 347 4.15 2.04 -10.11
CA TRP A 347 3.18 1.26 -10.87
C TRP A 347 3.34 1.35 -12.40
N ARG A 348 4.23 2.19 -12.93
CA ARG A 348 4.56 2.24 -14.36
C ARG A 348 5.49 1.09 -14.77
N LYS A 349 6.14 0.43 -13.82
CA LYS A 349 7.12 -0.65 -14.05
C LYS A 349 6.44 -2.00 -14.25
N ASN A 350 7.21 -2.92 -14.84
CA ASN A 350 6.84 -4.32 -15.03
C ASN A 350 6.51 -4.99 -13.67
N ASN A 351 5.41 -5.75 -13.62
CA ASN A 351 4.87 -6.32 -12.41
C ASN A 351 5.77 -7.40 -11.79
N ALA A 352 6.49 -8.18 -12.61
CA ALA A 352 7.47 -9.16 -12.11
C ALA A 352 8.66 -8.47 -11.41
N THR A 353 9.16 -7.37 -11.97
CA THR A 353 10.18 -6.54 -11.30
C THR A 353 9.66 -5.96 -9.98
N THR A 354 8.41 -5.48 -9.96
CA THR A 354 7.77 -4.95 -8.75
C THR A 354 7.60 -6.05 -7.69
N ALA A 355 7.35 -7.31 -8.08
CA ALA A 355 7.24 -8.43 -7.16
C ALA A 355 8.53 -8.66 -6.35
N HIS A 356 9.72 -8.44 -6.92
CA HIS A 356 10.99 -8.48 -6.18
C HIS A 356 11.10 -7.37 -5.11
N TYR A 357 10.53 -6.19 -5.38
CA TYR A 357 10.46 -5.14 -4.36
C TYR A 357 9.43 -5.47 -3.27
N LEU A 358 8.33 -6.13 -3.62
CA LEU A 358 7.36 -6.63 -2.65
C LEU A 358 7.98 -7.71 -1.76
N GLN A 359 8.75 -8.64 -2.32
CA GLN A 359 9.54 -9.62 -1.56
C GLN A 359 10.42 -8.91 -0.52
N SER A 360 11.23 -7.93 -0.94
CA SER A 360 12.10 -7.16 -0.04
C SER A 360 11.31 -6.43 1.07
N LYS A 361 10.13 -5.91 0.73
CA LYS A 361 9.24 -5.27 1.71
C LYS A 361 8.71 -6.28 2.73
N ILE A 362 8.26 -7.46 2.28
CA ILE A 362 7.74 -8.51 3.16
C ILE A 362 8.84 -9.05 4.09
N GLU A 363 10.04 -9.30 3.56
CA GLU A 363 11.21 -9.69 4.35
C GLU A 363 11.53 -8.64 5.43
N SER A 364 11.48 -7.35 5.07
CA SER A 364 11.64 -6.26 6.04
C SER A 364 10.57 -6.28 7.13
N VAL A 365 9.30 -6.52 6.77
CA VAL A 365 8.20 -6.60 7.75
C VAL A 365 8.43 -7.77 8.69
N ILE A 366 8.71 -8.97 8.19
CA ILE A 366 9.00 -10.18 8.98
C ILE A 366 10.15 -9.95 9.96
N VAL A 367 11.23 -9.32 9.52
CA VAL A 367 12.38 -9.00 10.38
C VAL A 367 12.01 -7.99 11.47
N GLU A 368 11.23 -6.97 11.11
CA GLU A 368 10.79 -5.90 12.01
C GLU A 368 9.80 -6.42 13.05
N THR A 369 8.77 -7.16 12.64
CA THR A 369 7.70 -7.66 13.51
C THR A 369 8.10 -8.90 14.28
N LYS A 370 9.12 -9.64 13.80
CA LYS A 370 9.50 -10.97 14.28
C LYS A 370 8.40 -12.02 14.10
N THR A 371 7.45 -11.78 13.20
CA THR A 371 6.46 -12.79 12.82
C THR A 371 6.96 -13.63 11.65
N SER A 372 6.47 -14.86 11.51
CA SER A 372 6.87 -15.77 10.43
C SER A 372 6.17 -15.47 9.09
N LYS A 373 4.99 -14.85 9.15
CA LYS A 373 4.16 -14.56 7.98
C LYS A 373 3.53 -13.17 8.05
N VAL A 374 2.99 -12.75 6.91
CA VAL A 374 2.17 -11.54 6.72
C VAL A 374 0.92 -11.86 5.92
N ASP A 375 -0.10 -11.03 6.06
CA ASP A 375 -1.25 -10.97 5.17
C ASP A 375 -1.07 -9.87 4.12
N VAL A 376 -1.64 -10.08 2.93
CA VAL A 376 -1.57 -9.11 1.83
C VAL A 376 -2.97 -8.73 1.37
N ILE A 377 -3.29 -7.43 1.40
CA ILE A 377 -4.47 -6.87 0.73
C ILE A 377 -3.99 -6.21 -0.56
N ALA A 378 -4.48 -6.68 -1.71
CA ALA A 378 -4.01 -6.23 -3.00
C ALA A 378 -5.16 -5.78 -3.90
N HIS A 379 -5.15 -4.51 -4.34
CA HIS A 379 -6.20 -3.96 -5.17
C HIS A 379 -5.80 -3.93 -6.65
N SER A 380 -6.73 -4.30 -7.54
CA SER A 380 -6.57 -4.17 -8.99
C SER A 380 -5.29 -4.86 -9.47
N MET A 381 -4.43 -4.14 -10.22
CA MET A 381 -3.11 -4.58 -10.66
C MET A 381 -2.18 -5.03 -9.52
N GLY A 382 -2.34 -4.47 -8.31
CA GLY A 382 -1.57 -4.87 -7.13
C GLY A 382 -1.71 -6.36 -6.81
N GLY A 383 -2.87 -6.96 -7.12
CA GLY A 383 -3.07 -8.40 -6.98
C GLY A 383 -2.21 -9.22 -7.94
N LEU A 384 -1.93 -8.70 -9.15
CA LEU A 384 -1.01 -9.35 -10.08
C LEU A 384 0.44 -9.27 -9.59
N VAL A 385 0.83 -8.18 -8.93
CA VAL A 385 2.16 -8.04 -8.27
C VAL A 385 2.30 -9.06 -7.13
N ALA A 386 1.29 -9.17 -6.26
CA ALA A 386 1.29 -10.12 -5.16
C ALA A 386 1.33 -11.58 -5.66
N ARG A 387 0.55 -11.90 -6.69
CA ARG A 387 0.59 -13.19 -7.37
C ARG A 387 1.97 -13.47 -7.98
N ALA A 388 2.56 -12.53 -8.69
CA ALA A 388 3.88 -12.71 -9.29
C ALA A 388 4.96 -13.07 -8.26
N TYR A 389 4.87 -12.52 -7.04
CA TYR A 389 5.74 -12.89 -5.93
C TYR A 389 5.51 -14.35 -5.49
N ILE A 390 4.27 -14.73 -5.16
CA ILE A 390 3.93 -16.07 -4.65
C ILE A 390 4.17 -17.17 -5.69
N GLU A 391 3.89 -16.85 -6.95
CA GLU A 391 4.04 -17.77 -8.08
C GLU A 391 5.50 -17.85 -8.59
N GLU A 392 6.42 -17.12 -7.96
CA GLU A 392 7.86 -17.09 -8.22
C GLU A 392 8.22 -16.68 -9.66
N ILE A 393 7.46 -15.73 -10.22
CA ILE A 393 7.67 -15.22 -11.57
C ILE A 393 9.02 -14.51 -11.66
N GLU A 394 9.75 -14.74 -12.75
CA GLU A 394 11.11 -14.23 -12.96
C GLU A 394 12.09 -14.51 -11.79
N GLY A 395 11.87 -15.59 -11.04
CA GLY A 395 12.79 -16.08 -10.02
C GLY A 395 12.70 -15.39 -8.67
N CYS A 396 11.55 -14.83 -8.28
CA CYS A 396 11.29 -14.50 -6.88
C CYS A 396 11.48 -15.75 -5.99
N ASP A 397 12.01 -15.56 -4.78
CA ASP A 397 12.23 -16.66 -3.83
C ASP A 397 11.12 -16.63 -2.78
N TYR A 398 10.02 -17.33 -3.06
CA TYR A 398 8.87 -17.35 -2.15
C TYR A 398 9.12 -18.31 -0.97
N GLU A 399 9.52 -17.77 0.16
CA GLU A 399 9.86 -18.55 1.38
C GLU A 399 8.63 -18.89 2.27
N ASN A 400 7.43 -19.03 1.67
CA ASN A 400 6.18 -19.29 2.41
C ASN A 400 5.84 -18.19 3.45
N THR A 401 6.15 -16.95 3.10
CA THR A 401 6.03 -15.77 3.99
C THR A 401 4.64 -15.13 4.01
N ILE A 402 3.73 -15.54 3.13
CA ILE A 402 2.36 -15.02 3.08
C ILE A 402 1.43 -16.06 3.71
N ASP A 403 0.55 -15.63 4.60
CA ASP A 403 -0.51 -16.49 5.13
C ASP A 403 -1.79 -16.36 4.31
N GLN A 404 -2.26 -15.12 4.12
CA GLN A 404 -3.44 -14.82 3.33
C GLN A 404 -3.14 -13.80 2.23
N LEU A 405 -3.74 -14.02 1.05
CA LEU A 405 -3.83 -13.05 -0.02
C LEU A 405 -5.30 -12.68 -0.20
N ILE A 406 -5.64 -11.41 0.01
CA ILE A 406 -6.96 -10.85 -0.27
C ILE A 406 -6.85 -9.95 -1.51
N THR A 407 -7.37 -10.40 -2.64
CA THR A 407 -7.41 -9.60 -3.87
C THR A 407 -8.73 -8.85 -4.00
N LEU A 408 -8.68 -7.57 -4.38
CA LEU A 408 -9.84 -6.72 -4.61
C LEU A 408 -9.89 -6.35 -6.09
N GLY A 409 -10.90 -6.84 -6.83
CA GLY A 409 -11.10 -6.48 -8.25
C GLY A 409 -9.93 -6.81 -9.17
N THR A 410 -9.07 -7.77 -8.83
CA THR A 410 -7.87 -8.05 -9.63
C THR A 410 -8.24 -8.59 -11.02
N PRO A 411 -7.68 -8.03 -12.10
CA PRO A 411 -7.91 -8.52 -13.46
C PRO A 411 -7.16 -9.82 -13.71
N GLN A 412 -7.64 -10.93 -13.13
CA GLN A 412 -6.92 -12.22 -13.16
C GLN A 412 -6.64 -12.72 -14.58
N LYS A 413 -7.44 -12.31 -15.58
CA LYS A 413 -7.22 -12.58 -17.02
C LYS A 413 -7.13 -11.32 -17.87
N GLY A 414 -6.89 -10.17 -17.25
CA GLY A 414 -6.76 -8.86 -17.89
C GLY A 414 -8.09 -8.10 -18.02
N SER A 415 -8.03 -6.87 -18.50
CA SER A 415 -9.18 -5.99 -18.73
C SER A 415 -9.18 -5.50 -20.19
N PRO A 416 -10.30 -5.69 -20.94
CA PRO A 416 -10.42 -5.16 -22.30
C PRO A 416 -10.25 -3.65 -22.40
N GLU A 417 -10.47 -2.91 -21.33
CA GLU A 417 -10.27 -1.45 -21.30
C GLU A 417 -8.80 -1.06 -21.55
N ALA A 418 -7.84 -1.87 -21.07
CA ALA A 418 -6.40 -1.63 -21.28
C ALA A 418 -6.01 -1.58 -22.77
N TYR A 419 -6.79 -2.26 -23.63
CA TYR A 419 -6.61 -2.25 -25.09
C TYR A 419 -6.64 -0.83 -25.66
N LEU A 420 -7.56 0.02 -25.18
CA LEU A 420 -7.73 1.39 -25.71
C LEU A 420 -6.50 2.26 -25.43
N LYS A 421 -5.94 2.11 -24.23
CA LYS A 421 -4.76 2.83 -23.76
C LYS A 421 -3.51 2.32 -24.46
N TRP A 422 -3.37 1.00 -24.63
CA TRP A 422 -2.24 0.37 -25.29
C TRP A 422 -2.19 0.60 -26.82
N GLU A 423 -3.33 0.54 -27.49
CA GLU A 423 -3.42 0.64 -28.96
C GLU A 423 -3.48 2.07 -29.49
N ALA A 424 -3.78 3.04 -28.65
CA ALA A 424 -3.96 4.42 -29.11
C ALA A 424 -3.62 5.51 -28.10
N GLY A 425 -3.36 5.19 -26.83
CA GLY A 425 -3.28 6.19 -25.76
C GLY A 425 -4.61 6.93 -25.57
N GLU A 426 -5.74 6.23 -25.76
CA GLU A 426 -7.09 6.77 -25.66
C GLU A 426 -7.93 5.97 -24.66
N GLY A 427 -9.22 6.30 -24.52
CA GLY A 427 -10.16 5.51 -23.70
C GLY A 427 -9.97 5.72 -22.20
N PHE A 428 -9.68 6.97 -21.81
CA PHE A 428 -9.68 7.40 -20.42
C PHE A 428 -11.04 8.01 -20.11
N PHE A 429 -11.93 7.25 -19.50
CA PHE A 429 -13.34 7.64 -19.37
C PHE A 429 -13.68 8.10 -17.96
N SER A 430 -13.28 7.38 -16.92
CA SER A 430 -13.55 7.77 -15.53
C SER A 430 -12.78 9.01 -15.08
N MET A 431 -13.11 9.55 -13.89
CA MET A 431 -12.42 10.71 -13.33
C MET A 431 -10.93 10.40 -13.08
N ASN A 432 -10.64 9.27 -12.44
CA ASN A 432 -9.28 8.83 -12.13
C ASN A 432 -8.46 8.57 -13.42
N GLU A 433 -9.09 8.00 -14.44
CA GLU A 433 -8.44 7.83 -15.74
C GLU A 433 -8.15 9.16 -16.44
N ASN A 434 -9.06 10.13 -16.39
CA ASN A 434 -8.79 11.45 -16.97
C ASN A 434 -7.65 12.15 -16.22
N LEU A 435 -7.58 12.01 -14.91
CA LEU A 435 -6.44 12.49 -14.12
C LEU A 435 -5.13 11.81 -14.55
N ALA A 436 -5.12 10.49 -14.69
CA ALA A 436 -3.97 9.73 -15.19
C ALA A 436 -3.55 10.18 -16.60
N LYS A 437 -4.51 10.44 -17.49
CA LYS A 437 -4.26 10.96 -18.85
C LYS A 437 -3.55 12.30 -18.83
N HIS A 438 -3.95 13.23 -17.95
CA HIS A 438 -3.28 14.52 -17.83
C HIS A 438 -1.85 14.37 -17.32
N HIS A 439 -1.61 13.53 -16.32
CA HIS A 439 -0.25 13.23 -15.84
C HIS A 439 0.60 12.58 -16.93
N PHE A 440 0.11 11.55 -17.62
CA PHE A 440 0.87 10.90 -18.69
C PHE A 440 1.19 11.82 -19.84
N LYS A 441 0.30 12.77 -20.19
CA LYS A 441 0.59 13.76 -21.23
C LYS A 441 1.71 14.71 -20.82
N GLN A 442 1.72 15.15 -19.56
CA GLN A 442 2.80 15.98 -19.03
C GLN A 442 4.14 15.21 -19.07
N GLU A 443 4.16 14.00 -18.51
CA GLU A 443 5.35 13.14 -18.50
C GLU A 443 5.85 12.84 -19.91
N ALA A 444 4.94 12.53 -20.84
CA ALA A 444 5.26 12.27 -22.24
C ALA A 444 5.97 13.48 -22.88
N GLU A 445 5.40 14.68 -22.75
CA GLU A 445 5.98 15.91 -23.32
C GLU A 445 7.36 16.22 -22.72
N GLU A 446 7.50 16.09 -21.40
CA GLU A 446 8.77 16.33 -20.70
C GLU A 446 9.87 15.30 -21.03
N GLU A 447 9.48 14.08 -21.38
CA GLU A 447 10.37 13.03 -21.88
C GLU A 447 10.59 13.09 -23.40
N GLY A 448 9.95 14.03 -24.10
CA GLY A 448 10.12 14.24 -25.54
C GLY A 448 9.31 13.30 -26.43
N TYR A 449 8.18 12.79 -25.93
CA TYR A 449 7.22 11.98 -26.68
C TYR A 449 6.12 12.87 -27.26
N ASP A 450 6.01 12.89 -28.58
CA ASP A 450 4.92 13.57 -29.30
C ASP A 450 3.62 12.75 -29.36
N ASP A 451 3.67 11.49 -28.93
CA ASP A 451 2.56 10.54 -29.00
C ASP A 451 2.42 9.76 -27.68
N LEU A 452 1.22 9.84 -27.10
CA LEU A 452 0.91 9.25 -25.80
C LEU A 452 0.91 7.72 -25.83
N GLN A 453 0.49 7.10 -26.95
CA GLN A 453 0.53 5.65 -27.09
C GLN A 453 1.96 5.13 -26.98
N LYS A 454 2.89 5.78 -27.69
CA LYS A 454 4.31 5.45 -27.64
C LYS A 454 4.88 5.61 -26.23
N TYR A 455 4.53 6.70 -25.53
CA TYR A 455 4.92 6.88 -24.13
C TYR A 455 4.43 5.73 -23.25
N ILE A 456 3.14 5.39 -23.32
CA ILE A 456 2.55 4.30 -22.54
C ILE A 456 3.28 2.97 -22.81
N ARG A 457 3.46 2.61 -24.08
CA ARG A 457 4.13 1.34 -24.47
C ARG A 457 5.59 1.26 -24.01
N GLU A 458 6.31 2.38 -23.95
CA GLU A 458 7.74 2.40 -23.61
C GLU A 458 8.04 2.68 -22.12
N LYS A 459 7.16 3.42 -21.43
CA LYS A 459 7.41 3.93 -20.06
C LYS A 459 6.44 3.42 -19.02
N VAL A 460 5.22 3.06 -19.42
CA VAL A 460 4.14 2.55 -18.55
C VAL A 460 3.82 1.11 -18.95
N VAL A 461 4.84 0.26 -18.94
CA VAL A 461 4.80 -1.10 -19.48
C VAL A 461 3.73 -1.98 -18.82
N SER A 462 3.37 -1.66 -17.57
CA SER A 462 2.31 -2.33 -16.81
C SER A 462 0.93 -2.25 -17.47
N VAL A 463 0.66 -1.24 -18.31
CA VAL A 463 -0.60 -1.18 -19.09
C VAL A 463 -0.71 -2.37 -20.05
N GLY A 464 0.41 -2.81 -20.64
CA GLY A 464 0.44 -3.99 -21.49
C GLY A 464 0.18 -5.28 -20.71
N GLU A 465 0.60 -5.31 -19.44
CA GLU A 465 0.41 -6.44 -18.52
C GLU A 465 -1.03 -6.54 -17.98
N LEU A 466 -1.87 -5.56 -18.28
CA LEU A 466 -3.32 -5.58 -18.01
C LEU A 466 -4.15 -6.04 -19.22
N LEU A 467 -3.54 -6.26 -20.39
CA LEU A 467 -4.25 -6.72 -21.59
C LEU A 467 -4.84 -8.12 -21.38
N PRO A 468 -6.03 -8.43 -21.94
CA PRO A 468 -6.60 -9.75 -21.77
C PRO A 468 -5.86 -10.85 -22.53
N GLU A 469 -5.82 -12.05 -21.93
CA GLU A 469 -5.32 -13.29 -22.53
C GLU A 469 -6.44 -14.18 -23.11
N TYR A 470 -7.60 -13.59 -23.43
CA TYR A 470 -8.77 -14.29 -23.96
C TYR A 470 -9.42 -13.52 -25.12
N ASP A 471 -10.48 -14.10 -25.70
CA ASP A 471 -11.16 -13.52 -26.86
C ASP A 471 -12.03 -12.31 -26.49
N TYR A 472 -11.59 -11.08 -26.82
CA TYR A 472 -12.40 -9.85 -26.61
C TYR A 472 -12.56 -8.95 -27.86
N LEU A 473 -11.87 -9.22 -28.96
CA LEU A 473 -11.99 -8.44 -30.21
C LEU A 473 -12.95 -9.13 -31.19
N PHE A 474 -13.92 -8.37 -31.69
CA PHE A 474 -14.91 -8.85 -32.66
C PHE A 474 -14.78 -8.13 -34.00
N ASP A 475 -14.42 -8.86 -35.05
CA ASP A 475 -14.28 -8.32 -36.40
C ASP A 475 -15.65 -8.12 -37.04
N ILE A 476 -16.02 -6.86 -37.27
CA ILE A 476 -17.30 -6.53 -37.96
C ILE A 476 -17.28 -6.99 -39.42
N SER A 477 -16.12 -6.96 -40.09
CA SER A 477 -16.01 -7.37 -41.50
C SER A 477 -16.33 -8.85 -41.71
N ASP A 478 -16.01 -9.67 -40.71
CA ASP A 478 -16.05 -11.12 -40.78
C ASP A 478 -17.17 -11.73 -39.91
N ASP A 479 -17.88 -10.89 -39.14
CA ASP A 479 -18.94 -11.26 -38.19
C ASP A 479 -18.50 -12.38 -37.22
N LYS A 480 -17.28 -12.26 -36.68
CA LYS A 480 -16.66 -13.28 -35.82
C LYS A 480 -15.82 -12.67 -34.71
N ILE A 481 -15.80 -13.35 -33.57
CA ILE A 481 -14.80 -13.09 -32.54
C ILE A 481 -13.45 -13.63 -33.00
N ARG A 482 -12.37 -12.88 -32.75
CA ARG A 482 -11.02 -13.37 -32.98
C ARG A 482 -10.63 -14.34 -31.87
N ASN A 483 -9.76 -15.29 -32.23
CA ASN A 483 -9.20 -16.24 -31.27
C ASN A 483 -7.81 -15.74 -30.84
N TYR A 484 -7.66 -15.41 -29.55
CA TYR A 484 -6.39 -15.08 -28.93
C TYR A 484 -5.38 -16.23 -29.15
N PRO A 485 -4.08 -15.95 -29.43
CA PRO A 485 -3.43 -14.63 -29.52
C PRO A 485 -3.40 -14.03 -30.95
N ASN A 486 -4.17 -14.55 -31.91
CA ASN A 486 -4.02 -14.17 -33.32
C ASN A 486 -4.53 -12.75 -33.60
N ASN A 487 -3.63 -11.85 -34.01
CA ASN A 487 -3.92 -10.42 -34.22
C ASN A 487 -4.45 -9.72 -32.97
N TYR A 488 -3.83 -10.01 -31.83
CA TYR A 488 -3.96 -9.30 -30.57
C TYR A 488 -2.62 -8.70 -30.15
N PRO A 489 -2.61 -7.66 -29.30
CA PRO A 489 -1.43 -7.36 -28.51
C PRO A 489 -1.23 -8.48 -27.48
N ALA A 490 0.01 -8.95 -27.31
CA ALA A 490 0.34 -10.05 -26.42
C ALA A 490 0.52 -9.57 -24.97
N ASN A 491 0.16 -10.42 -24.01
CA ASN A 491 0.44 -10.22 -22.59
C ASN A 491 1.26 -11.39 -22.03
N ASP A 492 2.55 -11.42 -22.37
CA ASP A 492 3.46 -12.51 -22.00
C ASP A 492 3.52 -12.72 -20.47
N PHE A 493 3.41 -11.64 -19.69
CA PHE A 493 3.40 -11.68 -18.22
C PHE A 493 2.17 -12.46 -17.71
N LEU A 494 0.97 -12.09 -18.15
CA LEU A 494 -0.24 -12.72 -17.64
C LEU A 494 -0.42 -14.15 -18.18
N GLU A 495 -0.01 -14.39 -19.42
CA GLU A 495 0.07 -15.74 -19.99
C GLU A 495 0.99 -16.66 -19.17
N GLU A 496 2.09 -16.13 -18.63
CA GLU A 496 2.98 -16.86 -17.74
C GLU A 496 2.37 -17.05 -16.35
N LEU A 497 1.81 -16.00 -15.77
CA LEU A 497 1.16 -16.03 -14.45
C LEU A 497 0.01 -17.06 -14.43
N ASN A 498 -0.82 -17.12 -15.47
CA ASN A 498 -1.95 -18.03 -15.51
C ASN A 498 -1.62 -19.46 -15.98
N ARG A 499 -0.34 -19.83 -16.11
CA ARG A 499 0.04 -21.22 -16.35
C ARG A 499 -0.36 -22.08 -15.15
N ILE A 500 -0.90 -23.27 -15.44
CA ILE A 500 -1.38 -24.22 -14.41
C ILE A 500 -0.35 -24.42 -13.27
N GLY A 501 0.92 -24.69 -13.60
CA GLY A 501 1.95 -24.91 -12.58
C GLY A 501 2.38 -23.69 -11.77
N ASN A 502 2.03 -22.47 -12.21
CA ASN A 502 2.24 -21.24 -11.47
C ASN A 502 1.04 -20.98 -10.55
N VAL A 503 -0.18 -21.06 -11.07
CA VAL A 503 -1.43 -20.92 -10.30
C VAL A 503 -1.51 -21.96 -9.17
N GLU A 504 -1.06 -23.21 -9.39
CA GLU A 504 -0.98 -24.26 -8.35
C GLU A 504 -0.13 -23.84 -7.13
N LYS A 505 0.79 -22.87 -7.26
CA LYS A 505 1.57 -22.36 -6.12
C LYS A 505 0.74 -21.52 -5.15
N LEU A 506 -0.39 -20.96 -5.60
CA LEU A 506 -1.32 -20.24 -4.73
C LEU A 506 -2.02 -21.17 -3.72
N GLU A 507 -2.08 -22.48 -3.97
CA GLU A 507 -2.66 -23.46 -3.02
C GLU A 507 -1.90 -23.55 -1.69
N LYS A 508 -0.71 -22.93 -1.60
CA LYS A 508 0.10 -22.85 -0.37
C LYS A 508 -0.42 -21.81 0.62
N ILE A 509 -1.27 -20.88 0.19
CA ILE A 509 -1.78 -19.76 0.98
C ILE A 509 -3.31 -19.78 0.99
N ASN A 510 -3.93 -18.99 1.86
CA ASN A 510 -5.38 -18.76 1.82
C ASN A 510 -5.68 -17.60 0.86
N HIS A 511 -6.22 -17.89 -0.32
CA HIS A 511 -6.57 -16.87 -1.32
C HIS A 511 -8.05 -16.50 -1.23
N ILE A 512 -8.33 -15.27 -0.81
CA ILE A 512 -9.66 -14.66 -0.84
C ILE A 512 -9.73 -13.71 -2.04
N ASN A 513 -10.74 -13.88 -2.87
CA ASN A 513 -11.00 -13.04 -4.03
C ASN A 513 -12.28 -12.23 -3.84
N ILE A 514 -12.13 -10.94 -3.57
CA ILE A 514 -13.22 -9.97 -3.49
C ILE A 514 -13.43 -9.36 -4.88
N ILE A 515 -14.63 -9.55 -5.42
CA ILE A 515 -15.00 -9.23 -6.79
C ILE A 515 -16.05 -8.12 -6.78
N GLY A 516 -15.78 -7.02 -7.47
CA GLY A 516 -16.81 -6.02 -7.75
C GLY A 516 -17.77 -6.51 -8.83
N LYS A 517 -19.07 -6.37 -8.57
CA LYS A 517 -20.13 -6.68 -9.53
C LYS A 517 -21.31 -5.75 -9.29
N LEU A 518 -21.52 -4.78 -10.18
CA LEU A 518 -22.70 -3.93 -10.12
C LEU A 518 -23.99 -4.73 -10.38
N GLU A 519 -24.96 -4.62 -9.47
CA GLU A 519 -26.24 -5.30 -9.63
C GLU A 519 -27.05 -4.74 -10.79
N ASN A 520 -27.65 -5.64 -11.57
CA ASN A 520 -28.59 -5.31 -12.67
C ASN A 520 -28.04 -4.34 -13.74
N THR A 521 -26.72 -4.19 -13.83
CA THR A 521 -26.07 -3.25 -14.74
C THR A 521 -24.98 -3.95 -15.55
N SER A 522 -24.94 -3.71 -16.87
CA SER A 522 -23.81 -4.09 -17.71
C SER A 522 -23.00 -2.84 -18.03
N SER A 523 -21.93 -2.62 -17.28
CA SER A 523 -21.11 -1.40 -17.33
C SER A 523 -19.64 -1.65 -17.65
N THR A 524 -19.21 -2.91 -17.71
CA THR A 524 -17.79 -3.24 -17.85
C THR A 524 -17.48 -3.69 -19.27
N ILE A 525 -16.45 -3.14 -19.91
CA ILE A 525 -16.12 -3.49 -21.30
C ILE A 525 -15.76 -4.98 -21.35
N SER A 526 -16.57 -5.76 -22.05
CA SER A 526 -16.41 -7.21 -22.20
C SER A 526 -15.94 -7.61 -23.60
N LYS A 527 -16.30 -6.80 -24.60
CA LYS A 527 -15.96 -7.02 -26.00
C LYS A 527 -15.83 -5.69 -26.73
N ILE A 528 -14.93 -5.65 -27.72
CA ILE A 528 -14.68 -4.48 -28.57
C ILE A 528 -14.92 -4.89 -30.02
N ARG A 529 -15.91 -4.27 -30.66
CA ARG A 529 -16.16 -4.42 -32.08
C ARG A 529 -15.15 -3.58 -32.85
N VAL A 530 -14.33 -4.23 -33.67
CA VAL A 530 -13.22 -3.58 -34.37
C VAL A 530 -13.40 -3.54 -35.88
N VAL A 531 -12.83 -2.50 -36.47
CA VAL A 531 -12.68 -2.26 -37.91
C VAL A 531 -11.22 -1.94 -38.24
N ASP A 532 -10.89 -1.89 -39.53
CA ASP A 532 -9.58 -1.40 -39.99
C ASP A 532 -9.33 0.02 -39.47
N SER A 533 -8.11 0.28 -39.00
CA SER A 533 -7.74 1.58 -38.45
C SER A 533 -7.82 2.68 -39.50
N ALA A 534 -8.58 3.74 -39.19
CA ALA A 534 -8.61 4.97 -39.97
C ALA A 534 -7.54 5.99 -39.51
N VAL A 535 -6.82 5.71 -38.42
CA VAL A 535 -5.86 6.62 -37.79
C VAL A 535 -4.45 6.06 -38.00
N SER A 536 -3.61 6.82 -38.70
CA SER A 536 -2.25 6.39 -39.00
C SER A 536 -1.44 6.20 -37.72
N GLY A 537 -0.82 5.02 -37.57
CA GLY A 537 0.06 4.69 -36.45
C GLY A 537 -0.64 4.25 -35.16
N LYS A 538 -1.99 4.19 -35.14
CA LYS A 538 -2.77 3.72 -34.00
C LYS A 538 -3.64 2.52 -34.38
N TRP A 539 -4.09 1.77 -33.37
CA TRP A 539 -5.01 0.64 -33.53
C TRP A 539 -4.44 -0.45 -34.45
N GLU A 540 -3.21 -0.87 -34.19
CA GLU A 540 -2.49 -1.88 -34.98
C GLU A 540 -3.27 -3.20 -35.04
N ASN A 541 -3.99 -3.53 -33.96
CA ASN A 541 -4.85 -4.70 -33.88
C ASN A 541 -6.34 -4.38 -34.11
N GLY A 542 -6.69 -3.21 -34.62
CA GLY A 542 -8.07 -2.86 -35.02
C GLY A 542 -8.67 -1.76 -34.16
N MET A 543 -9.34 -0.81 -34.81
CA MET A 543 -9.93 0.35 -34.17
C MET A 543 -11.35 0.03 -33.74
N PRO A 544 -11.79 0.39 -32.51
CA PRO A 544 -13.18 0.25 -32.14
C PRO A 544 -14.11 1.00 -33.12
N GLU A 545 -15.20 0.37 -33.51
CA GLU A 545 -16.16 0.93 -34.46
C GLU A 545 -16.72 2.27 -33.95
N ASN A 546 -16.66 3.33 -34.76
CA ASN A 546 -17.16 4.67 -34.39
C ASN A 546 -16.54 5.24 -33.09
N PHE A 547 -15.30 4.86 -32.76
CA PHE A 547 -14.65 5.25 -31.49
C PHE A 547 -14.69 6.75 -31.19
N TYR A 548 -14.52 7.60 -32.20
CA TYR A 548 -14.48 9.06 -32.07
C TYR A 548 -15.86 9.73 -32.24
N ASP A 549 -16.94 8.96 -32.26
CA ASP A 549 -18.32 9.47 -32.25
C ASP A 549 -18.94 9.24 -30.87
N ASP A 550 -18.92 10.29 -30.05
CA ASP A 550 -19.45 10.35 -28.69
C ASP A 550 -20.96 10.06 -28.60
N SER A 551 -21.68 10.08 -29.73
CA SER A 551 -23.11 9.72 -29.77
C SER A 551 -23.37 8.21 -29.89
N THR A 552 -22.31 7.41 -30.01
CA THR A 552 -22.38 5.95 -30.18
C THR A 552 -21.79 5.21 -28.97
N SER A 553 -21.88 3.88 -28.95
CA SER A 553 -21.18 3.05 -27.96
C SER A 553 -19.66 2.99 -28.16
N ARG A 554 -19.10 3.72 -29.14
CA ARG A 554 -17.68 3.69 -29.51
C ARG A 554 -17.14 2.30 -29.85
N GLY A 555 -18.01 1.40 -30.30
CA GLY A 555 -17.65 0.01 -30.60
C GLY A 555 -17.48 -0.86 -29.36
N LEU A 556 -17.76 -0.33 -28.17
CA LEU A 556 -17.66 -1.04 -26.90
C LEU A 556 -18.97 -1.79 -26.61
N GLU A 557 -18.84 -3.01 -26.12
CA GLU A 557 -19.92 -3.84 -25.60
C GLU A 557 -19.69 -4.16 -24.13
N PHE A 558 -20.67 -3.81 -23.31
CA PHE A 558 -20.58 -3.91 -21.87
C PHE A 558 -21.23 -5.19 -21.34
N GLY A 559 -20.60 -5.79 -20.34
CA GLY A 559 -21.07 -6.97 -19.59
C GLY A 559 -21.02 -6.73 -18.09
N GLU A 560 -21.16 -7.81 -17.32
CA GLU A 560 -21.04 -7.77 -15.85
C GLU A 560 -19.59 -7.57 -15.39
N GLY A 561 -19.40 -6.83 -14.31
CA GLY A 561 -18.10 -6.53 -13.70
C GLY A 561 -18.19 -5.30 -12.80
N ASP A 562 -17.04 -4.68 -12.55
CA ASP A 562 -16.86 -3.54 -11.65
C ASP A 562 -16.58 -2.22 -12.38
N GLU A 563 -17.00 -2.10 -13.64
CA GLU A 563 -16.69 -1.02 -14.60
C GLU A 563 -15.30 -1.11 -15.25
N THR A 564 -14.32 -1.79 -14.63
CA THR A 564 -12.98 -1.98 -15.20
C THR A 564 -12.69 -3.44 -15.56
N VAL A 565 -12.99 -4.38 -14.67
CA VAL A 565 -12.64 -5.80 -14.77
C VAL A 565 -13.90 -6.65 -15.00
N PRO A 566 -14.00 -7.33 -16.15
CA PRO A 566 -15.13 -8.22 -16.41
C PRO A 566 -15.20 -9.35 -15.40
N LEU A 567 -16.42 -9.79 -15.06
CA LEU A 567 -16.65 -10.84 -14.07
C LEU A 567 -15.90 -12.14 -14.39
N GLU A 568 -15.85 -12.54 -15.66
CA GLU A 568 -15.11 -13.73 -16.13
C GLU A 568 -13.59 -13.60 -15.95
N SER A 569 -13.07 -12.37 -16.02
CA SER A 569 -11.66 -12.10 -15.73
C SER A 569 -11.40 -12.11 -14.23
N ALA A 570 -12.24 -11.46 -13.42
CA ALA A 570 -12.11 -11.44 -11.96
C ALA A 570 -12.19 -12.86 -11.34
N LYS A 571 -12.98 -13.77 -11.94
CA LYS A 571 -13.11 -15.19 -11.56
C LYS A 571 -12.16 -16.11 -12.33
N GLY A 572 -11.17 -15.55 -13.00
CA GLY A 572 -10.34 -16.27 -13.97
C GLY A 572 -9.47 -17.38 -13.37
N ILE A 573 -9.20 -17.32 -12.07
CA ILE A 573 -8.41 -18.30 -11.31
C ILE A 573 -9.21 -18.84 -10.12
N ILE A 574 -8.77 -19.98 -9.59
CA ILE A 574 -9.37 -20.59 -8.40
C ILE A 574 -8.86 -19.84 -7.17
N ALA A 575 -9.79 -19.50 -6.28
CA ALA A 575 -9.53 -18.94 -4.96
C ALA A 575 -10.24 -19.82 -3.91
N ASP A 576 -9.73 -19.85 -2.67
CA ASP A 576 -10.36 -20.57 -1.56
C ASP A 576 -11.75 -20.00 -1.24
N LYS A 577 -11.91 -18.69 -1.40
CA LYS A 577 -13.17 -17.98 -1.20
C LYS A 577 -13.36 -16.88 -2.24
N ASN A 578 -14.58 -16.78 -2.77
CA ASN A 578 -15.00 -15.66 -3.61
C ASN A 578 -16.10 -14.87 -2.88
N ILE A 579 -15.93 -13.55 -2.80
CA ILE A 579 -16.90 -12.62 -2.19
C ILE A 579 -17.28 -11.61 -3.27
N GLU A 580 -18.55 -11.56 -3.65
CA GLU A 580 -19.05 -10.56 -4.60
C GLU A 580 -19.62 -9.35 -3.85
N LEU A 581 -19.17 -8.15 -4.22
CA LEU A 581 -19.63 -6.88 -3.66
C LEU A 581 -20.25 -6.01 -4.76
N ASN A 582 -21.39 -5.38 -4.45
CA ASN A 582 -22.01 -4.39 -5.33
C ASN A 582 -21.25 -3.05 -5.23
N SER A 583 -20.15 -2.94 -5.98
CA SER A 583 -19.24 -1.81 -5.94
C SER A 583 -18.55 -1.63 -7.31
N ILE A 584 -18.23 -0.38 -7.65
CA ILE A 584 -17.35 -0.04 -8.76
C ILE A 584 -15.89 -0.30 -8.38
N HIS A 585 -15.02 -0.44 -9.37
CA HIS A 585 -13.63 -0.83 -9.19
C HIS A 585 -12.89 0.05 -8.20
N SER A 586 -12.99 1.39 -8.35
CA SER A 586 -12.30 2.34 -7.48
C SER A 586 -12.80 2.38 -6.04
N GLU A 587 -14.04 1.95 -5.78
CA GLU A 587 -14.61 1.95 -4.42
C GLU A 587 -14.40 0.64 -3.67
N LEU A 588 -13.84 -0.40 -4.31
CA LEU A 588 -13.67 -1.71 -3.68
C LEU A 588 -12.89 -1.65 -2.35
N PRO A 589 -11.77 -0.90 -2.21
CA PRO A 589 -11.09 -0.78 -0.92
C PRO A 589 -11.99 -0.24 0.19
N THR A 590 -12.79 0.81 -0.10
CA THR A 590 -13.77 1.34 0.84
C THR A 590 -14.88 0.32 1.12
N LYS A 591 -15.54 -0.24 0.10
CA LYS A 591 -16.71 -1.12 0.32
C LYS A 591 -16.35 -2.48 0.92
N ALA A 592 -15.11 -2.94 0.78
CA ALA A 592 -14.68 -4.26 1.26
C ALA A 592 -14.15 -4.27 2.71
N GLN A 593 -14.01 -3.12 3.37
CA GLN A 593 -13.42 -2.96 4.72
C GLN A 593 -13.76 -4.08 5.70
N CYS A 594 -15.05 -4.31 5.96
CA CYS A 594 -15.47 -5.28 6.96
C CYS A 594 -15.37 -6.72 6.52
N GLU A 595 -15.45 -7.00 5.21
CA GLU A 595 -15.14 -8.33 4.71
C GLU A 595 -13.64 -8.61 4.89
N ILE A 596 -12.77 -7.66 4.50
CA ILE A 596 -11.32 -7.76 4.70
C ILE A 596 -11.00 -7.99 6.18
N PHE A 597 -11.55 -7.17 7.09
CA PHE A 597 -11.27 -7.32 8.52
C PHE A 597 -11.71 -8.68 9.08
N ARG A 598 -12.85 -9.21 8.63
CA ARG A 598 -13.33 -10.54 9.03
C ARG A 598 -12.39 -11.63 8.56
N GLU A 599 -11.93 -11.60 7.31
CA GLU A 599 -11.00 -12.60 6.80
C GLU A 599 -9.62 -12.53 7.47
N LEU A 600 -9.12 -11.32 7.75
CA LEU A 600 -7.83 -11.16 8.43
C LEU A 600 -7.85 -11.68 9.87
N THR A 601 -8.99 -11.58 10.57
CA THR A 601 -9.01 -11.73 12.05
C THR A 601 -9.96 -12.78 12.59
N GLY A 602 -10.89 -13.28 11.77
CA GLY A 602 -12.02 -14.12 12.19
C GLY A 602 -13.10 -13.40 13.01
N LYS A 603 -12.92 -12.11 13.34
CA LYS A 603 -13.87 -11.33 14.15
C LYS A 603 -15.06 -10.87 13.31
N GLN A 604 -16.26 -11.01 13.84
CA GLN A 604 -17.51 -10.65 13.14
C GLN A 604 -17.85 -9.16 13.20
N GLU A 605 -17.58 -8.55 14.37
CA GLU A 605 -17.76 -7.12 14.61
C GLU A 605 -16.66 -6.34 13.90
N CYS A 606 -17.05 -5.30 13.18
CA CYS A 606 -16.16 -4.43 12.41
C CYS A 606 -16.72 -3.01 12.45
N ASP A 607 -15.86 -2.06 12.80
CA ASP A 607 -16.14 -0.64 12.66
C ASP A 607 -15.80 -0.20 11.22
N TYR A 608 -16.79 0.38 10.54
CA TYR A 608 -16.70 0.80 9.15
C TYR A 608 -16.48 2.32 9.08
N ASP A 609 -15.64 2.76 8.15
CA ASP A 609 -15.31 4.17 7.91
C ASP A 609 -15.71 4.55 6.47
N GLU A 610 -16.26 5.75 6.26
CA GLU A 610 -16.60 6.26 4.92
C GLU A 610 -16.69 7.79 4.99
N ASP A 611 -15.53 8.39 5.16
CA ASP A 611 -15.39 9.83 5.35
C ASP A 611 -14.89 10.52 4.07
N ILE A 612 -14.24 9.78 3.16
CA ILE A 612 -13.57 10.38 1.99
C ILE A 612 -14.26 9.99 0.68
N HIS A 613 -14.91 10.98 0.06
CA HIS A 613 -15.46 10.85 -1.28
C HIS A 613 -15.24 12.14 -2.09
N PHE A 614 -14.57 12.00 -3.24
CA PHE A 614 -14.30 13.11 -4.15
C PHE A 614 -15.14 12.96 -5.41
N VAL A 615 -15.99 13.94 -5.66
CA VAL A 615 -16.83 13.98 -6.86
C VAL A 615 -16.20 14.83 -7.97
N ASN A 616 -15.15 15.58 -7.64
CA ASN A 616 -14.38 16.38 -8.58
C ASN A 616 -12.99 16.76 -8.06
N ILE A 617 -12.07 17.03 -8.98
CA ILE A 617 -10.67 17.41 -8.72
C ILE A 617 -10.29 18.59 -9.62
N LEU A 618 -9.58 19.57 -9.06
CA LEU A 618 -8.89 20.63 -9.81
C LEU A 618 -7.40 20.33 -9.88
N LEU A 619 -6.90 20.14 -11.10
CA LEU A 619 -5.51 19.84 -11.42
C LEU A 619 -4.83 21.09 -12.01
N PHE A 620 -3.58 21.34 -11.62
CA PHE A 620 -2.68 22.32 -12.20
C PHE A 620 -1.40 21.62 -12.66
N ASN A 621 -1.23 21.39 -13.95
CA ASN A 621 0.02 20.87 -14.53
C ASN A 621 0.92 22.02 -14.97
N VAL A 622 2.17 22.00 -14.52
CA VAL A 622 3.15 23.06 -14.80
C VAL A 622 4.15 22.56 -15.82
N PHE A 623 4.22 23.26 -16.95
CA PHE A 623 5.26 23.09 -17.95
C PHE A 623 6.27 24.23 -17.77
N SER A 624 7.42 23.87 -17.20
CA SER A 624 8.55 24.71 -16.81
C SER A 624 8.98 25.76 -17.86
N PRO A 625 9.64 26.88 -17.46
CA PRO A 625 10.43 27.03 -16.24
C PRO A 625 9.83 28.01 -15.21
N VAL A 626 8.76 27.60 -14.53
CA VAL A 626 8.19 28.31 -13.38
C VAL A 626 7.89 27.33 -12.26
N ASP A 627 7.96 27.81 -11.01
CA ASP A 627 7.39 27.15 -9.84
C ASP A 627 6.02 27.75 -9.49
N LEU A 628 5.17 26.99 -8.79
CA LEU A 628 3.77 27.34 -8.53
C LEU A 628 3.44 27.58 -7.05
N GLN A 629 2.59 28.56 -6.79
CA GLN A 629 1.81 28.71 -5.56
C GLN A 629 0.35 29.02 -5.91
N ILE A 630 -0.59 28.29 -5.32
CA ILE A 630 -2.03 28.48 -5.49
C ILE A 630 -2.61 29.00 -4.17
N THR A 631 -3.46 30.02 -4.25
CA THR A 631 -4.30 30.48 -3.14
C THR A 631 -5.76 30.23 -3.50
N ALA A 632 -6.45 29.43 -2.68
CA ALA A 632 -7.87 29.14 -2.82
C ALA A 632 -8.76 30.32 -2.37
N PRO A 633 -10.07 30.33 -2.71
CA PRO A 633 -10.99 31.40 -2.35
C PRO A 633 -11.09 31.69 -0.84
N ASP A 634 -10.84 30.69 0.00
CA ASP A 634 -10.83 30.80 1.47
C ASP A 634 -9.50 31.34 2.04
N GLY A 635 -8.52 31.59 1.18
CA GLY A 635 -7.20 32.12 1.52
C GLY A 635 -6.16 31.05 1.87
N LYS A 636 -6.52 29.76 1.88
CA LYS A 636 -5.56 28.67 2.09
C LYS A 636 -4.66 28.51 0.87
N ARG A 637 -3.40 28.13 1.09
CA ARG A 637 -2.36 28.06 0.06
C ARG A 637 -1.77 26.67 -0.10
N ILE A 638 -1.35 26.36 -1.32
CA ILE A 638 -0.57 25.17 -1.65
C ILE A 638 0.51 25.50 -2.68
N GLY A 639 1.66 24.82 -2.62
CA GLY A 639 2.79 25.03 -3.52
C GLY A 639 4.00 25.65 -2.82
N LYS A 640 4.95 26.21 -3.58
CA LYS A 640 6.18 26.79 -3.04
C LYS A 640 5.92 28.13 -2.36
N ASP A 641 6.36 28.31 -1.11
CA ASP A 641 6.47 29.64 -0.52
C ASP A 641 7.70 30.37 -1.10
N PHE A 642 7.49 31.33 -2.00
CA PHE A 642 8.58 32.09 -2.60
C PHE A 642 9.35 32.99 -1.60
N ALA A 643 8.85 33.18 -0.38
CA ALA A 643 9.56 33.94 0.67
C ALA A 643 10.51 33.06 1.49
N THR A 644 10.11 31.83 1.82
CA THR A 644 10.88 30.93 2.70
C THR A 644 11.55 29.78 1.95
N GLY A 645 11.03 29.41 0.78
CA GLY A 645 11.39 28.20 0.03
C GLY A 645 10.71 26.93 0.55
N GLU A 646 9.87 27.02 1.57
CA GLU A 646 9.15 25.88 2.13
C GLU A 646 7.96 25.47 1.24
N ILE A 647 7.51 24.23 1.38
CA ILE A 647 6.27 23.77 0.76
C ILE A 647 5.10 24.15 1.67
N LEU A 648 4.13 24.86 1.11
CA LEU A 648 2.82 25.11 1.72
C LEU A 648 1.87 23.99 1.32
N ASN A 649 1.16 23.44 2.29
CA ASN A 649 0.01 22.56 2.05
C ASN A 649 -1.08 22.85 3.10
N GLU A 650 -1.75 23.99 2.95
CA GLU A 650 -2.80 24.46 3.88
C GLU A 650 -4.20 23.98 3.44
N ILE A 651 -4.35 23.50 2.21
CA ILE A 651 -5.61 23.00 1.65
C ILE A 651 -5.73 21.51 1.99
N GLU A 652 -6.84 21.14 2.63
CA GLU A 652 -7.12 19.77 3.05
C GLU A 652 -7.19 18.81 1.86
N ASN A 653 -6.55 17.64 1.98
CA ASN A 653 -6.44 16.59 0.95
C ASN A 653 -5.82 17.04 -0.38
N ALA A 654 -5.32 18.27 -0.46
CA ALA A 654 -4.62 18.73 -1.64
C ALA A 654 -3.21 18.14 -1.68
N TYR A 655 -2.76 17.87 -2.89
CA TYR A 655 -1.46 17.27 -3.15
C TYR A 655 -0.62 18.18 -4.03
N TYR A 656 0.67 18.26 -3.68
CA TYR A 656 1.68 18.97 -4.45
C TYR A 656 2.90 18.08 -4.59
N THR A 657 3.36 17.89 -5.82
CA THR A 657 4.55 17.06 -6.10
C THR A 657 5.82 17.60 -5.47
N GLY A 658 5.90 18.91 -5.25
CA GLY A 658 7.15 19.63 -4.97
C GLY A 658 7.70 20.32 -6.22
N TYR A 659 8.42 21.42 -6.01
CA TYR A 659 9.07 22.20 -7.07
C TYR A 659 10.45 21.64 -7.50
N ASP A 660 10.94 20.62 -6.79
CA ASP A 660 12.19 19.91 -7.10
C ASP A 660 11.97 18.71 -8.04
N THR A 661 10.72 18.44 -8.42
CA THR A 661 10.36 17.40 -9.39
C THR A 661 10.49 17.90 -10.81
N LYS A 662 10.65 16.95 -11.75
CA LYS A 662 10.65 17.27 -13.19
C LYS A 662 9.25 17.70 -13.65
N ASN A 663 8.25 16.90 -13.28
CA ASN A 663 6.83 17.17 -13.49
C ASN A 663 6.27 17.82 -12.21
N GLU A 664 6.14 19.15 -12.21
CA GLU A 664 5.47 19.87 -11.11
C GLU A 664 3.95 19.90 -11.37
N PHE A 665 3.15 19.48 -10.39
CA PHE A 665 1.69 19.62 -10.44
C PHE A 665 1.04 19.72 -9.05
N ILE A 666 -0.18 20.27 -9.03
CA ILE A 666 -1.03 20.37 -7.83
C ILE A 666 -2.41 19.78 -8.12
N THR A 667 -2.95 18.99 -7.21
CA THR A 667 -4.36 18.57 -7.21
C THR A 667 -5.08 19.10 -5.99
N ILE A 668 -6.31 19.58 -6.18
CA ILE A 668 -7.22 20.02 -5.12
C ILE A 668 -8.51 19.23 -5.29
N PRO A 669 -8.78 18.20 -4.46
CA PRO A 669 -10.05 17.50 -4.48
C PRO A 669 -11.16 18.40 -3.92
N ASN A 670 -12.38 18.23 -4.43
CA ASN A 670 -13.56 19.00 -4.03
C ASN A 670 -13.28 20.53 -3.93
N PRO A 671 -12.68 21.17 -4.97
CA PRO A 671 -12.27 22.57 -4.92
C PRO A 671 -13.49 23.47 -4.66
N THR A 672 -13.34 24.42 -3.75
CA THR A 672 -14.36 25.44 -3.50
C THR A 672 -14.56 26.31 -4.74
N ASP A 673 -15.80 26.59 -5.12
CA ASP A 673 -16.08 27.54 -6.20
C ASP A 673 -15.62 28.96 -5.84
N GLY A 674 -15.01 29.65 -6.80
CA GLY A 674 -14.57 31.04 -6.65
C GLY A 674 -13.30 31.36 -7.42
N GLU A 675 -12.68 32.48 -7.01
CA GLU A 675 -11.45 32.98 -7.61
C GLU A 675 -10.22 32.31 -6.96
N TYR A 676 -9.42 31.62 -7.76
CA TYR A 676 -8.11 31.12 -7.34
C TYR A 676 -7.02 32.05 -7.87
N GLN A 677 -6.04 32.33 -7.01
CA GLN A 677 -4.85 33.06 -7.39
C GLN A 677 -3.72 32.08 -7.67
N ILE A 678 -3.11 32.23 -8.85
CA ILE A 678 -1.95 31.47 -9.29
C ILE A 678 -0.77 32.41 -9.29
N LYS A 679 0.17 32.18 -8.37
CA LYS A 679 1.41 32.91 -8.31
C LYS A 679 2.53 32.02 -8.86
N THR A 680 3.27 32.54 -9.82
CA THR A 680 4.41 31.84 -10.42
C THR A 680 5.73 32.51 -10.02
N GLN A 681 6.82 31.76 -10.01
CA GLN A 681 8.18 32.30 -9.95
C GLN A 681 9.03 31.68 -11.06
N GLY A 682 9.66 32.49 -11.91
CA GLY A 682 10.55 31.99 -12.95
C GLY A 682 11.78 31.31 -12.36
N THR A 683 11.98 30.03 -12.67
CA THR A 683 13.20 29.29 -12.30
C THR A 683 14.33 29.53 -13.29
N GLU A 684 13.98 29.78 -14.55
CA GLU A 684 14.86 30.20 -15.63
C GLU A 684 14.14 31.17 -16.58
N ASN A 685 14.86 31.73 -17.54
CA ASN A 685 14.23 32.53 -18.60
C ASN A 685 13.68 31.61 -19.69
N GLY A 686 12.37 31.67 -19.98
CA GLY A 686 11.76 30.80 -20.99
C GLY A 686 10.26 30.97 -21.12
N ASN A 687 9.64 30.27 -22.06
CA ASN A 687 8.18 30.20 -22.12
C ASN A 687 7.72 29.13 -21.15
N TYR A 688 6.63 29.38 -20.43
CA TYR A 688 5.98 28.38 -19.59
C TYR A 688 4.51 28.25 -19.96
N ARG A 689 3.92 27.11 -19.58
CA ARG A 689 2.49 26.85 -19.71
C ARG A 689 1.97 26.22 -18.42
N ILE A 690 0.80 26.64 -17.97
CA ILE A 690 0.06 25.97 -16.90
C ILE A 690 -1.26 25.49 -17.49
N GLU A 691 -1.51 24.20 -17.39
CA GLU A 691 -2.80 23.62 -17.75
C GLU A 691 -3.60 23.37 -16.50
N VAL A 692 -4.77 23.99 -16.45
CA VAL A 692 -5.73 23.81 -15.35
C VAL A 692 -6.87 22.95 -15.87
N ALA A 693 -7.15 21.84 -15.19
CA ALA A 693 -8.25 20.96 -15.52
C ALA A 693 -9.16 20.78 -14.30
N LYS A 694 -10.45 21.03 -14.44
CA LYS A 694 -11.48 20.61 -13.49
C LYS A 694 -12.14 19.36 -14.04
N ILE A 695 -11.96 18.24 -13.35
CA ILE A 695 -12.48 16.92 -13.73
C ILE A 695 -13.56 16.55 -12.71
N PHE A 696 -14.71 16.06 -13.17
CA PHE A 696 -15.85 15.76 -12.30
C PHE A 696 -16.70 14.61 -12.86
N GLU A 697 -17.37 13.89 -11.98
CA GLU A 697 -18.28 12.81 -12.37
C GLU A 697 -19.52 13.35 -13.12
N ASP A 698 -20.00 12.60 -14.11
CA ASP A 698 -21.29 12.90 -14.76
C ASP A 698 -22.42 12.23 -13.99
N GLU A 699 -23.26 13.03 -13.32
CA GLU A 699 -24.46 12.55 -12.62
C GLU A 699 -25.42 11.76 -13.54
N ASN A 700 -25.36 11.98 -14.85
CA ASN A 700 -26.22 11.30 -15.83
C ASN A 700 -25.54 10.07 -16.47
N ASN A 701 -24.24 9.88 -16.28
CA ASN A 701 -23.47 8.80 -16.89
C ASN A 701 -22.25 8.43 -16.04
N SER A 702 -22.40 7.45 -15.14
CA SER A 702 -21.30 6.97 -14.27
C SER A 702 -20.08 6.46 -15.04
N GLN A 703 -20.23 6.10 -16.33
CA GLN A 703 -19.15 5.55 -17.14
C GLN A 703 -18.24 6.63 -17.76
N GLN A 704 -18.58 7.92 -17.64
CA GLN A 704 -17.78 8.98 -18.25
C GLN A 704 -17.72 10.22 -17.36
N ALA A 705 -16.51 10.66 -17.05
CA ALA A 705 -16.27 11.94 -16.42
C ALA A 705 -16.34 13.10 -17.42
N LEU A 706 -16.68 14.28 -16.91
CA LEU A 706 -16.66 15.54 -17.62
C LEU A 706 -15.39 16.31 -17.24
N GLU A 707 -14.88 17.12 -18.16
CA GLU A 707 -13.75 18.00 -17.90
C GLU A 707 -13.96 19.40 -18.47
N SER A 708 -13.44 20.39 -17.75
CA SER A 708 -13.27 21.77 -18.21
C SER A 708 -11.80 22.14 -18.08
N THR A 709 -11.23 22.80 -19.10
CA THR A 709 -9.80 23.14 -19.12
C THR A 709 -9.56 24.62 -19.39
N ALA A 710 -8.51 25.16 -18.77
CA ALA A 710 -7.97 26.49 -19.04
C ALA A 710 -6.45 26.40 -19.20
N ILE A 711 -5.93 27.02 -20.27
CA ILE A 711 -4.49 27.05 -20.55
C ILE A 711 -3.98 28.46 -20.31
N ILE A 712 -2.95 28.58 -19.47
CA ILE A 712 -2.26 29.83 -19.20
C ILE A 712 -0.87 29.74 -19.82
N ASN A 713 -0.51 30.72 -20.64
CA ASN A 713 0.82 30.82 -21.23
C ASN A 713 1.49 32.10 -20.74
N GLY A 714 2.79 32.03 -20.49
CA GLY A 714 3.58 33.19 -20.09
C GLY A 714 5.05 33.06 -20.47
N VAL A 715 5.83 34.10 -20.13
CA VAL A 715 7.28 34.13 -20.31
C VAL A 715 7.89 34.33 -18.93
N ALA A 716 8.57 33.29 -18.44
CA ALA A 716 9.30 33.32 -17.19
C ALA A 716 10.55 34.21 -17.34
N GLU A 717 10.76 35.04 -16.34
CA GLU A 717 12.04 35.69 -16.09
C GLU A 717 12.59 35.18 -14.76
N GLU A 718 13.86 34.77 -14.75
CA GLU A 718 14.50 34.14 -13.59
C GLU A 718 14.35 35.01 -12.33
N GLY A 719 13.80 34.42 -11.27
CA GLY A 719 13.54 35.04 -9.97
C GLY A 719 12.36 36.02 -9.91
N LYS A 720 11.72 36.35 -11.05
CA LYS A 720 10.53 37.22 -11.06
C LYS A 720 9.27 36.42 -10.74
N THR A 721 8.36 37.06 -10.02
CA THR A 721 7.05 36.49 -9.72
C THR A 721 5.94 37.17 -10.51
N GLU A 722 4.98 36.39 -10.99
CA GLU A 722 3.74 36.90 -11.61
C GLU A 722 2.52 36.35 -10.88
N GLU A 723 1.39 37.04 -11.02
CA GLU A 723 0.13 36.62 -10.42
C GLU A 723 -0.98 36.62 -11.48
N ILE A 724 -1.67 35.49 -11.57
CA ILE A 724 -2.75 35.20 -12.52
C ILE A 724 -3.97 34.79 -11.72
N GLN A 725 -5.16 35.08 -12.24
CA GLN A 725 -6.42 34.68 -11.62
C GLN A 725 -7.19 33.74 -12.55
N ILE A 726 -7.75 32.69 -11.97
CA ILE A 726 -8.73 31.81 -12.62
C ILE A 726 -10.04 31.86 -11.83
N GLU A 727 -11.13 31.66 -12.55
CA GLU A 727 -12.45 31.50 -11.96
C GLU A 727 -12.84 30.02 -12.07
N VAL A 728 -13.19 29.41 -10.94
CA VAL A 728 -13.70 28.04 -10.84
C VAL A 728 -15.16 28.10 -10.41
N SER A 729 -16.03 27.50 -11.21
CA SER A 729 -17.45 27.30 -10.88
C SER A 729 -17.81 25.82 -11.01
N GLN A 730 -18.99 25.41 -10.53
CA GLN A 730 -19.47 24.02 -10.54
C GLN A 730 -18.94 23.15 -11.70
N ASP A 731 -19.17 23.55 -12.96
CA ASP A 731 -18.82 22.76 -14.15
C ASP A 731 -17.70 23.39 -15.03
N GLN A 732 -17.12 24.52 -14.62
CA GLN A 732 -16.20 25.27 -15.48
C GLN A 732 -14.97 25.79 -14.75
N VAL A 733 -13.85 25.78 -15.47
CA VAL A 733 -12.67 26.58 -15.16
C VAL A 733 -12.40 27.54 -16.30
N SER A 734 -12.11 28.80 -15.98
CA SER A 734 -11.72 29.76 -17.00
C SER A 734 -10.66 30.72 -16.49
N GLN A 735 -9.68 31.03 -17.33
CA GLN A 735 -8.77 32.13 -17.02
C GLN A 735 -9.57 33.43 -16.99
N LYS A 736 -9.48 34.14 -15.87
CA LYS A 736 -10.05 35.48 -15.76
C LYS A 736 -9.24 36.38 -16.69
N LYS A 737 -9.79 36.70 -17.86
CA LYS A 737 -9.10 37.58 -18.81
C LYS A 737 -8.72 38.86 -18.08
N ALA A 738 -7.43 39.18 -18.06
CA ALA A 738 -6.98 40.48 -17.61
C ALA A 738 -7.82 41.54 -18.34
N ILE A 739 -8.62 42.28 -17.57
CA ILE A 739 -9.39 43.39 -18.12
C ILE A 739 -8.33 44.40 -18.58
N THR A 740 -8.19 44.56 -19.89
CA THR A 740 -7.26 45.47 -20.57
C THR A 740 -8.09 46.37 -21.50
N LEU A 741 -7.53 47.51 -21.92
CA LEU A 741 -8.25 48.38 -22.86
C LEU A 741 -8.49 47.66 -24.21
N GLU A 742 -7.59 46.78 -24.61
CA GLU A 742 -7.67 45.91 -25.79
C GLU A 742 -8.76 44.85 -25.65
N SER A 743 -8.92 44.23 -24.47
CA SER A 743 -10.01 43.27 -24.24
C SER A 743 -11.37 43.97 -24.28
N ILE A 744 -11.49 45.17 -23.72
CA ILE A 744 -12.73 45.99 -23.77
C ILE A 744 -13.07 46.38 -25.22
N VAL A 745 -12.08 46.71 -26.06
CA VAL A 745 -12.31 46.96 -27.49
C VAL A 745 -12.92 45.73 -28.18
N SER A 746 -12.41 44.54 -27.85
CA SER A 746 -12.86 43.25 -28.39
C SER A 746 -14.26 42.87 -27.88
N GLU A 747 -14.60 43.21 -26.64
CA GLU A 747 -15.95 43.07 -26.08
C GLU A 747 -16.95 43.97 -26.77
N ILE A 748 -16.60 45.23 -27.04
CA ILE A 748 -17.46 46.14 -27.79
C ILE A 748 -17.77 45.58 -29.19
N ASP A 749 -16.80 44.95 -29.86
CA ASP A 749 -17.04 44.27 -31.13
C ASP A 749 -18.03 43.11 -30.98
N ARG A 750 -17.91 42.31 -29.91
CA ARG A 750 -18.83 41.21 -29.61
C ARG A 750 -20.24 41.71 -29.32
N TYR A 751 -20.38 42.73 -28.47
CA TYR A 751 -21.66 43.35 -28.15
C TYR A 751 -22.29 44.06 -29.35
N GLN A 752 -21.49 44.56 -30.29
CA GLN A 752 -22.00 45.05 -31.56
C GLN A 752 -22.56 43.91 -32.41
N LYS A 753 -21.85 42.76 -32.50
CA LYS A 753 -22.27 41.59 -33.28
C LYS A 753 -23.54 40.94 -32.70
N SER A 754 -23.69 40.91 -31.37
CA SER A 754 -24.90 40.41 -30.69
C SER A 754 -26.06 41.41 -30.68
N GLY A 755 -25.86 42.64 -31.18
CA GLY A 755 -26.88 43.68 -31.24
C GLY A 755 -27.10 44.45 -29.93
N MET A 756 -26.35 44.13 -28.87
CA MET A 756 -26.37 44.83 -27.58
C MET A 756 -25.87 46.27 -27.68
N ILE A 757 -25.00 46.59 -28.66
CA ILE A 757 -24.52 47.93 -28.96
C ILE A 757 -24.79 48.27 -30.42
N LYS A 758 -25.37 49.43 -30.70
CA LYS A 758 -25.55 49.89 -32.09
C LYS A 758 -24.20 50.24 -32.73
N LYS A 759 -24.03 49.87 -34.01
CA LYS A 759 -22.81 50.05 -34.81
C LYS A 759 -22.14 51.43 -34.68
N ASN A 760 -22.92 52.52 -34.63
CA ASN A 760 -22.37 53.87 -34.49
C ASN A 760 -21.82 54.14 -33.08
N GLU A 761 -22.45 53.57 -32.05
CA GLU A 761 -21.99 53.67 -30.68
C GLU A 761 -20.73 52.82 -30.47
N ALA A 762 -20.71 51.57 -30.95
CA ALA A 762 -19.54 50.70 -30.89
C ALA A 762 -18.29 51.39 -31.49
N ARG A 763 -18.43 51.97 -32.69
CA ARG A 763 -17.35 52.75 -33.33
C ARG A 763 -16.89 53.94 -32.49
N ASN A 764 -17.78 54.63 -31.80
CA ASN A 764 -17.41 55.79 -30.98
C ASN A 764 -16.66 55.37 -29.70
N LEU A 765 -17.13 54.30 -29.05
CA LEU A 765 -16.50 53.70 -27.89
C LEU A 765 -15.08 53.22 -28.25
N GLN A 766 -14.94 52.46 -29.34
CA GLN A 766 -13.64 51.99 -29.83
C GLN A 766 -12.67 53.12 -30.19
N ARG A 767 -13.15 54.20 -30.82
CA ARG A 767 -12.33 55.39 -31.11
C ARG A 767 -11.82 56.04 -29.83
N THR A 768 -12.64 56.07 -28.78
CA THR A 768 -12.28 56.67 -27.51
C THR A 768 -11.26 55.78 -26.78
N LEU A 769 -11.50 54.48 -26.73
CA LEU A 769 -10.55 53.51 -26.16
C LEU A 769 -9.20 53.54 -26.88
N LYS A 770 -9.17 53.58 -28.21
CA LYS A 770 -7.91 53.70 -28.98
C LYS A 770 -7.11 54.96 -28.65
N ARG A 771 -7.77 56.06 -28.24
CA ARG A 771 -7.07 57.26 -27.76
C ARG A 771 -6.45 57.03 -26.38
N ILE A 772 -7.12 56.28 -25.51
CA ILE A 772 -6.58 55.92 -24.19
C ILE A 772 -5.37 54.99 -24.39
N ILE A 773 -5.50 53.97 -25.24
CA ILE A 773 -4.40 53.06 -25.60
C ILE A 773 -3.21 53.83 -26.20
N SER A 774 -3.44 54.83 -27.06
CA SER A 774 -2.32 55.63 -27.60
C SER A 774 -1.57 56.44 -26.54
N LEU A 775 -2.20 56.73 -25.39
CA LEU A 775 -1.52 57.33 -24.24
C LEU A 775 -0.70 56.31 -23.46
N ASP A 776 -1.04 55.01 -23.52
CA ASP A 776 -0.24 53.91 -22.97
C ASP A 776 1.08 53.80 -23.73
N ASN A 777 1.00 53.69 -25.05
CA ASN A 777 2.19 53.65 -25.91
C ASN A 777 3.08 54.89 -25.73
N LEU A 778 2.48 56.09 -25.61
CA LEU A 778 3.24 57.32 -25.41
C LEU A 778 3.96 57.35 -24.05
N SER A 779 3.36 56.80 -23.00
CA SER A 779 3.98 56.70 -21.68
C SER A 779 5.16 55.75 -21.68
N GLU A 780 5.03 54.60 -22.36
CA GLU A 780 6.12 53.64 -22.54
C GLU A 780 7.26 54.23 -23.38
N GLU A 781 6.94 54.94 -24.47
CA GLU A 781 7.93 55.66 -25.27
C GLU A 781 8.70 56.70 -24.44
N ILE A 782 8.04 57.42 -23.53
CA ILE A 782 8.67 58.43 -22.67
C ILE A 782 9.58 57.77 -21.63
N GLU A 783 9.15 56.67 -21.01
CA GLU A 783 9.91 55.94 -20.01
C GLU A 783 11.24 55.43 -20.60
N ASN A 784 11.15 54.84 -21.79
CA ASN A 784 12.27 54.24 -22.51
C ASN A 784 13.19 55.26 -23.21
N ASN A 785 12.81 56.54 -23.25
CA ASN A 785 13.57 57.56 -23.95
C ASN A 785 14.72 58.13 -23.11
N LYS A 786 15.93 57.62 -23.36
CA LYS A 786 17.19 58.06 -22.72
C LYS A 786 17.55 59.54 -22.95
N LYS A 787 16.88 60.25 -23.87
CA LYS A 787 17.12 61.68 -24.14
C LYS A 787 16.27 62.61 -23.26
N ILE A 788 15.25 62.08 -22.58
CA ILE A 788 14.39 62.86 -21.68
C ILE A 788 14.99 62.78 -20.27
N LYS A 789 15.23 63.93 -19.64
CA LYS A 789 15.67 63.99 -18.24
C LYS A 789 14.61 63.40 -17.32
N GLU A 790 15.01 62.70 -16.26
CA GLU A 790 14.09 62.02 -15.34
C GLU A 790 13.05 62.95 -14.69
N GLU A 791 13.44 64.17 -14.33
CA GLU A 791 12.51 65.20 -13.82
C GLU A 791 11.36 65.52 -14.80
N ASN A 792 11.64 65.46 -16.12
CA ASN A 792 10.66 65.70 -17.16
C ASN A 792 9.85 64.44 -17.49
N LYS A 793 10.44 63.25 -17.36
CA LYS A 793 9.70 61.98 -17.50
C LYS A 793 8.61 61.90 -16.44
N GLN A 794 8.94 62.11 -15.16
CA GLN A 794 7.97 62.10 -14.07
C GLN A 794 6.81 63.09 -14.29
N LYS A 795 7.12 64.31 -14.75
CA LYS A 795 6.10 65.32 -15.05
C LYS A 795 5.20 64.92 -16.23
N LEU A 796 5.77 64.33 -17.28
CA LEU A 796 5.03 63.86 -18.45
C LEU A 796 4.18 62.63 -18.12
N GLN A 797 4.69 61.70 -17.33
CA GLN A 797 3.95 60.53 -16.85
C GLN A 797 2.72 60.97 -16.05
N LYS A 798 2.89 61.93 -15.13
CA LYS A 798 1.76 62.49 -14.38
C LYS A 798 0.70 63.11 -15.28
N LEU A 799 1.09 63.90 -16.27
CA LEU A 799 0.14 64.50 -17.23
C LEU A 799 -0.58 63.46 -18.09
N ILE A 800 0.10 62.37 -18.44
CA ILE A 800 -0.49 61.26 -19.19
C ILE A 800 -1.51 60.53 -18.31
N ALA A 801 -1.17 60.19 -17.07
CA ALA A 801 -2.07 59.55 -16.12
C ALA A 801 -3.34 60.39 -15.86
N GLU A 802 -3.19 61.69 -15.58
CA GLU A 802 -4.33 62.62 -15.41
C GLU A 802 -5.24 62.63 -16.65
N ARG A 803 -4.64 62.57 -17.86
CA ARG A 803 -5.39 62.56 -19.11
C ARG A 803 -6.09 61.23 -19.37
N ARG A 804 -5.49 60.10 -18.97
CA ARG A 804 -6.12 58.78 -19.02
C ARG A 804 -7.34 58.71 -18.12
N LEU A 805 -7.20 59.10 -16.86
CA LEU A 805 -8.31 59.14 -15.89
C LEU A 805 -9.48 59.98 -16.42
N LYS A 806 -9.17 61.18 -16.95
CA LYS A 806 -10.19 62.05 -17.55
C LYS A 806 -10.93 61.39 -18.73
N TYR A 807 -10.23 60.64 -19.57
CA TYR A 807 -10.87 59.94 -20.69
C TYR A 807 -11.68 58.73 -20.24
N LEU A 808 -11.23 57.98 -19.24
CA LEU A 808 -11.96 56.88 -18.63
C LEU A 808 -13.25 57.36 -17.97
N ASP A 809 -13.19 58.40 -17.14
CA ASP A 809 -14.37 59.01 -16.50
C ASP A 809 -15.38 59.51 -17.52
N ALA A 810 -14.90 60.17 -18.58
CA ALA A 810 -15.76 60.64 -19.65
C ALA A 810 -16.44 59.48 -20.39
N LEU A 811 -15.73 58.35 -20.58
CA LEU A 811 -16.23 57.17 -21.26
C LEU A 811 -17.26 56.42 -20.41
N ILE A 812 -16.98 56.21 -19.12
CA ILE A 812 -17.91 55.60 -18.15
C ILE A 812 -19.21 56.41 -18.10
N LYS A 813 -19.10 57.73 -17.91
CA LYS A 813 -20.25 58.63 -17.90
C LYS A 813 -20.99 58.63 -19.24
N TYR A 814 -20.28 58.53 -20.36
CA TYR A 814 -20.89 58.45 -21.68
C TYR A 814 -21.73 57.18 -21.82
N ILE A 815 -21.21 56.01 -21.43
CA ILE A 815 -21.92 54.72 -21.50
C ILE A 815 -23.16 54.73 -20.61
N GLY A 816 -23.03 55.17 -19.36
CA GLY A 816 -24.14 55.19 -18.40
C GLY A 816 -25.31 56.08 -18.84
N ASN A 817 -25.04 57.20 -19.53
CA ASN A 817 -26.06 58.14 -19.99
C ASN A 817 -26.74 57.75 -21.32
N LYS A 818 -26.34 56.65 -21.97
CA LYS A 818 -26.95 56.25 -23.24
C LYS A 818 -28.32 55.60 -23.03
N PRO A 819 -29.30 55.81 -23.92
CA PRO A 819 -30.56 55.07 -23.86
C PRO A 819 -30.38 53.57 -24.16
N ASP A 820 -31.21 52.71 -23.56
CA ASP A 820 -31.10 51.24 -23.66
C ASP A 820 -31.25 50.70 -25.08
N LYS A 821 -31.97 51.45 -25.93
CA LYS A 821 -32.11 51.17 -27.37
C LYS A 821 -30.79 51.33 -28.16
N LEU A 822 -29.79 52.00 -27.59
CA LEU A 822 -28.48 52.26 -28.20
C LEU A 822 -27.36 51.39 -27.61
N ILE A 823 -27.39 51.18 -26.29
CA ILE A 823 -26.51 50.28 -25.52
C ILE A 823 -27.40 49.58 -24.49
N SER A 824 -27.55 48.25 -24.56
CA SER A 824 -28.40 47.51 -23.62
C SER A 824 -27.93 47.67 -22.17
N GLN A 825 -28.83 47.52 -21.20
CA GLN A 825 -28.47 47.62 -19.78
C GLN A 825 -27.37 46.63 -19.40
N GLN A 826 -27.46 45.38 -19.87
CA GLN A 826 -26.43 44.37 -19.65
C GLN A 826 -25.05 44.80 -20.20
N ALA A 827 -24.99 45.37 -21.41
CA ALA A 827 -23.73 45.86 -21.97
C ALA A 827 -23.20 47.10 -21.22
N LYS A 828 -24.07 47.95 -20.66
CA LYS A 828 -23.63 49.08 -19.84
C LYS A 828 -22.97 48.61 -18.55
N THR A 829 -23.60 47.69 -17.82
CA THR A 829 -23.09 47.16 -16.56
C THR A 829 -21.70 46.58 -16.76
N LEU A 830 -21.56 45.62 -17.69
CA LEU A 830 -20.30 44.91 -17.95
C LEU A 830 -19.17 45.84 -18.41
N LEU A 831 -19.47 46.81 -19.31
CA LEU A 831 -18.45 47.76 -19.78
C LEU A 831 -18.05 48.78 -18.71
N ILE A 832 -18.99 49.22 -17.87
CA ILE A 832 -18.69 50.17 -16.79
C ILE A 832 -17.85 49.48 -15.71
N GLU A 833 -18.19 48.26 -15.31
CA GLU A 833 -17.41 47.45 -14.37
C GLU A 833 -15.97 47.27 -14.87
N SER A 834 -15.81 46.89 -16.14
CA SER A 834 -14.49 46.73 -16.76
C SER A 834 -13.68 48.04 -16.80
N LEU A 835 -14.33 49.16 -17.09
CA LEU A 835 -13.67 50.47 -17.15
C LEU A 835 -13.33 51.03 -15.75
N GLU A 836 -14.18 50.81 -14.75
CA GLU A 836 -13.89 51.18 -13.35
C GLU A 836 -12.78 50.31 -12.76
N TYR A 837 -12.66 49.04 -13.17
CA TYR A 837 -11.53 48.19 -12.83
C TYR A 837 -10.20 48.78 -13.35
N ILE A 838 -10.13 49.14 -14.64
CA ILE A 838 -8.94 49.80 -15.24
C ILE A 838 -8.61 51.12 -14.51
N LYS A 839 -9.64 51.90 -14.21
CA LYS A 839 -9.50 53.19 -13.53
C LYS A 839 -8.95 53.02 -12.11
N THR A 840 -9.40 52.01 -11.38
CA THR A 840 -8.95 51.74 -10.01
C THR A 840 -7.46 51.36 -10.00
N ARG A 841 -6.99 50.52 -10.92
CA ARG A 841 -5.55 50.22 -11.04
C ARG A 841 -4.68 51.43 -11.38
N LEU A 842 -5.19 52.39 -12.18
CA LEU A 842 -4.50 53.64 -12.49
C LEU A 842 -4.42 54.63 -11.30
N LEU A 843 -5.19 54.41 -10.24
CA LEU A 843 -5.15 55.24 -9.02
C LEU A 843 -4.26 54.65 -7.92
N ILE A 844 -3.99 53.33 -8.00
CA ILE A 844 -3.14 52.59 -7.06
C ILE A 844 -1.65 52.69 -7.46
N ASN A 845 -1.38 52.69 -8.76
CA ASN A 845 -0.06 52.95 -9.36
C ASN A 845 0.17 54.45 -9.58
#